data_AF-A0AAN6RG46-F1
#
_entry.id   AF-A0AAN6RG46-F1
#
_cell.length_a   1.000
_cell.length_b   1.000
_cell.length_c   1.000
_cell.angle_alpha   90.00
_cell.angle_beta   90.00
_cell.angle_gamma   90.00
#
_symmetry.space_group_name_H-M   'P 1'
#
loop_
_entity.id
_entity.type
_entity.pdbx_description
1 polymer ?
#
loop_
_entity_poly.entity_id
_entity_poly.type
_entity_poly.pdbx_seq_one_letter_code
_entity_poly.pdbx_strand_id
1 'polypeptide(L)'
;MSDTTTLGCWPACIDAIDWSVDGIIAVASEEQVELLLPQTKSNDTENESSPWRHIPLPVSWFTPEELPEKAAAPVPTYSIGEEISISAPVSISWSPPGIAQHRRCALGVLTSSLALGVWASDGKVDEAESWKRKLVVNDALVEYFSDANDGGSSLVGDVEERLRLRTRIRCFDWGPLLPGPHAGGVLGTHATWGRPVVAVANDDNQIALVTVESPTTTLGAAEEWSGRVVCDFSVGPEQEAVAEPTTFDEIMQQQRYVSQIAWSPWTTEGETQYSVLVYATNGDVRARTITYRGETIDIENEEVVYPDINPRYAGLMKWSPKVEEGGKVTLAIFTPDNVTVLTISAPNASILTRREHDLDGRWDEISGAIWDHTSATPHLHFSSLQETLKYPTTLSVSPSSLTPAPHPHWRDQLTDTQSLFSAQHELKGNVRVKIWGLAVSPLGDYIATCSTIHPSDAIEYGPPNERRTSIAIYRVSSTPQPHPPIPSLPYSAEGLAFSLRKWVEATPGTAPPLSTISSLANQLCDAHWRPGTLPEVPPFAGEEDIRPVIAALKQSIVLNPNSVKDRITYLTSLICTPDIPTDLPRTLLAYRLAEGMSHLPPSITNATPFSSEIATHHSHVVSLISSLISSSSSPLHPKTHPIPASSARLPSR
;
A
#
# COMPACT_ATOMS: atom_id res chain seq x y z
N MET A 1 -7.36 -21.97 9.25
CA MET A 1 -8.26 -21.95 8.08
C MET A 1 -7.77 -20.84 7.16
N SER A 2 -7.51 -21.16 5.90
CA SER A 2 -7.19 -20.15 4.87
C SER A 2 -8.48 -19.60 4.30
N ASP A 3 -8.50 -18.30 4.01
CA ASP A 3 -9.59 -17.68 3.25
C ASP A 3 -9.21 -17.72 1.77
N THR A 4 -10.04 -18.33 0.92
CA THR A 4 -9.73 -18.55 -0.50
C THR A 4 -10.86 -18.03 -1.36
N THR A 5 -10.53 -17.28 -2.41
CA THR A 5 -11.47 -16.83 -3.43
C THR A 5 -10.91 -17.13 -4.82
N THR A 6 -11.78 -17.31 -5.81
CA THR A 6 -11.40 -17.71 -7.18
C THR A 6 -11.84 -16.68 -8.20
N LEU A 7 -10.92 -16.26 -9.06
CA LEU A 7 -11.14 -15.35 -10.18
C LEU A 7 -11.31 -16.13 -11.49
N GLY A 8 -12.16 -15.63 -12.38
CA GLY A 8 -12.45 -16.22 -13.69
C GLY A 8 -11.45 -15.86 -14.79
N CYS A 9 -10.20 -15.60 -14.45
CA CYS A 9 -9.14 -15.13 -15.35
C CYS A 9 -7.80 -15.77 -15.00
N TRP A 10 -6.78 -15.61 -15.85
CA TRP A 10 -5.39 -15.92 -15.53
C TRP A 10 -4.59 -14.63 -15.30
N PRO A 11 -3.52 -14.66 -14.48
CA PRO A 11 -2.68 -13.49 -14.25
C PRO A 11 -1.86 -13.14 -15.48
N ALA A 12 -1.56 -11.86 -15.68
CA ALA A 12 -0.85 -11.37 -16.87
C ALA A 12 0.68 -11.33 -16.72
N CYS A 13 1.19 -11.17 -15.50
CA CYS A 13 2.59 -10.89 -15.22
C CYS A 13 3.09 -11.62 -13.96
N ILE A 14 4.40 -11.61 -13.74
CA ILE A 14 4.97 -11.93 -12.42
C ILE A 14 4.70 -10.77 -11.45
N ASP A 15 4.73 -11.04 -10.16
CA ASP A 15 4.35 -10.09 -9.10
C ASP A 15 2.95 -9.49 -9.35
N ALA A 16 2.01 -10.30 -9.85
CA ALA A 16 0.68 -9.87 -10.29
C ALA A 16 -0.30 -9.54 -9.17
N ILE A 17 0.12 -9.48 -7.91
CA ILE A 17 -0.75 -9.23 -6.77
C ILE A 17 -0.12 -8.18 -5.86
N ASP A 18 -0.95 -7.22 -5.42
CA ASP A 18 -0.53 -6.24 -4.42
C ASP A 18 -1.67 -5.93 -3.43
N TRP A 19 -1.33 -5.62 -2.18
CA TRP A 19 -2.29 -5.41 -1.10
C TRP A 19 -2.14 -4.02 -0.50
N SER A 20 -3.15 -3.17 -0.73
CA SER A 20 -3.17 -1.79 -0.25
C SER A 20 -3.23 -1.70 1.27
N VAL A 21 -2.75 -0.58 1.80
CA VAL A 21 -2.93 -0.16 3.21
C VAL A 21 -4.41 -0.10 3.61
N ASP A 22 -5.29 0.10 2.64
CA ASP A 22 -6.75 0.12 2.82
C ASP A 22 -7.39 -1.27 2.93
N GLY A 23 -6.61 -2.34 2.81
CA GLY A 23 -7.09 -3.73 2.91
C GLY A 23 -7.66 -4.29 1.61
N ILE A 24 -7.54 -3.56 0.49
CA ILE A 24 -7.96 -3.98 -0.85
C ILE A 24 -6.80 -4.71 -1.54
N ILE A 25 -7.06 -5.88 -2.10
CA ILE A 25 -6.09 -6.63 -2.92
C ILE A 25 -6.36 -6.32 -4.39
N ALA A 26 -5.32 -6.06 -5.18
CA ALA A 26 -5.38 -5.94 -6.63
C ALA A 26 -4.68 -7.14 -7.27
N VAL A 27 -5.26 -7.68 -8.34
CA VAL A 27 -4.68 -8.79 -9.12
C VAL A 27 -4.66 -8.43 -10.61
N ALA A 28 -3.48 -8.42 -11.22
CA ALA A 28 -3.30 -8.15 -12.64
C ALA A 28 -3.67 -9.39 -13.48
N SER A 29 -4.67 -9.25 -14.35
CA SER A 29 -5.10 -10.30 -15.28
C SER A 29 -4.89 -9.88 -16.73
N GLU A 30 -4.97 -10.80 -17.68
CA GLU A 30 -4.69 -10.52 -19.10
C GLU A 30 -5.47 -9.33 -19.69
N GLU A 31 -6.72 -9.11 -19.25
CA GLU A 31 -7.61 -8.08 -19.82
C GLU A 31 -7.87 -6.91 -18.87
N GLN A 32 -7.79 -7.13 -17.55
CA GLN A 32 -8.25 -6.21 -16.52
C GLN A 32 -7.45 -6.34 -15.22
N VAL A 33 -7.66 -5.43 -14.26
CA VAL A 33 -7.20 -5.62 -12.88
C VAL A 33 -8.41 -5.94 -12.01
N GLU A 34 -8.35 -7.05 -11.29
CA GLU A 34 -9.40 -7.46 -10.35
C GLU A 34 -9.11 -6.89 -8.96
N LEU A 35 -10.04 -6.10 -8.42
CA LEU A 35 -10.00 -5.66 -7.03
C LEU A 35 -10.80 -6.61 -6.15
N LEU A 36 -10.18 -7.06 -5.06
CA LEU A 36 -10.83 -7.86 -4.02
C LEU A 36 -11.00 -7.00 -2.77
N LEU A 37 -12.25 -6.72 -2.42
CA LEU A 37 -12.62 -5.97 -1.23
C LEU A 37 -13.16 -6.92 -0.16
N PRO A 38 -12.70 -6.82 1.10
CA PRO A 38 -13.25 -7.63 2.18
C PRO A 38 -14.68 -7.19 2.48
N GLN A 39 -15.63 -8.12 2.54
CA GLN A 39 -17.01 -7.79 2.91
C GLN A 39 -17.10 -7.38 4.37
N THR A 40 -17.36 -6.11 4.65
CA THR A 40 -17.39 -5.54 6.01
C THR A 40 -18.75 -5.67 6.71
N LYS A 41 -19.83 -5.98 5.99
CA LYS A 41 -21.16 -6.18 6.57
C LYS A 41 -21.30 -7.61 7.11
N SER A 42 -21.98 -7.77 8.24
CA SER A 42 -22.41 -9.08 8.73
C SER A 42 -23.47 -9.64 7.79
N ASN A 43 -23.24 -10.81 7.22
CA ASN A 43 -24.13 -11.45 6.27
C ASN A 43 -25.45 -11.87 6.93
N ASP A 44 -26.50 -11.06 6.75
CA ASP A 44 -27.90 -11.44 7.01
C ASP A 44 -28.58 -12.08 5.77
N THR A 45 -27.84 -12.33 4.69
CA THR A 45 -28.36 -13.01 3.50
C THR A 45 -27.54 -14.25 3.19
N GLU A 46 -28.16 -15.42 3.37
CA GLU A 46 -27.62 -16.78 3.16
C GLU A 46 -27.13 -17.09 1.72
N ASN A 47 -26.97 -16.10 0.83
CA ASN A 47 -26.76 -16.29 -0.61
C ASN A 47 -25.45 -15.75 -1.21
N GLU A 48 -24.59 -15.03 -0.47
CA GLU A 48 -23.23 -14.71 -0.94
C GLU A 48 -22.19 -15.45 -0.08
N SER A 49 -21.65 -16.54 -0.64
CA SER A 49 -20.71 -17.44 0.06
C SER A 49 -19.25 -16.97 0.04
N SER A 50 -18.90 -15.91 -0.71
CA SER A 50 -17.53 -15.41 -0.76
C SER A 50 -17.33 -14.22 0.18
N PRO A 51 -16.34 -14.24 1.08
CA PRO A 51 -16.01 -13.11 1.95
C PRO A 51 -15.38 -11.92 1.19
N TRP A 52 -15.16 -12.07 -0.11
CA TRP A 52 -14.54 -11.08 -0.99
C TRP A 52 -15.51 -10.64 -2.07
N ARG A 53 -15.67 -9.32 -2.22
CA ARG A 53 -16.33 -8.72 -3.38
C ARG A 53 -15.29 -8.45 -4.46
N HIS A 54 -15.63 -8.78 -5.71
CA HIS A 54 -14.76 -8.63 -6.87
C HIS A 54 -15.22 -7.42 -7.70
N ILE A 55 -14.29 -6.55 -8.07
CA ILE A 55 -14.55 -5.40 -8.94
C ILE A 55 -13.51 -5.42 -10.07
N PRO A 56 -13.93 -5.69 -11.32
CA PRO A 56 -13.04 -5.64 -12.47
C PRO A 56 -12.79 -4.19 -12.92
N LEU A 57 -11.53 -3.82 -13.11
CA LEU A 57 -11.11 -2.54 -13.66
C LEU A 57 -10.64 -2.70 -15.11
N PRO A 58 -11.26 -2.02 -16.10
CA PRO A 58 -10.91 -2.12 -17.51
C PRO A 58 -9.64 -1.31 -17.83
N VAL A 59 -8.50 -1.72 -17.26
CA VAL A 59 -7.23 -0.97 -17.32
C VAL A 59 -6.62 -0.89 -18.72
N SER A 60 -6.97 -1.84 -19.58
CA SER A 60 -6.50 -1.95 -20.97
C SER A 60 -7.22 -0.97 -21.90
N TRP A 61 -8.37 -0.41 -21.47
CA TRP A 61 -9.18 0.46 -22.31
C TRP A 61 -8.76 1.92 -22.09
N PHE A 62 -8.18 2.51 -23.13
CA PHE A 62 -7.83 3.92 -23.18
C PHE A 62 -8.83 4.67 -24.05
N THR A 63 -9.21 5.85 -23.61
CA THR A 63 -9.90 6.82 -24.46
C THR A 63 -8.90 7.45 -25.45
N PRO A 64 -9.37 7.99 -26.59
CA PRO A 64 -8.51 8.70 -27.54
C PRO A 64 -7.80 9.93 -26.95
N GLU A 65 -8.33 10.47 -25.85
CA GLU A 65 -7.72 11.58 -25.11
C GLU A 65 -6.54 11.10 -24.25
N GLU A 66 -6.68 9.95 -23.58
CA GLU A 66 -5.64 9.37 -22.73
C GLU A 66 -4.50 8.71 -23.51
N LEU A 67 -4.80 8.14 -24.68
CA LEU A 67 -3.79 7.52 -25.55
C LEU A 67 -4.11 7.87 -27.01
N PRO A 68 -3.57 8.97 -27.55
CA PRO A 68 -3.85 9.40 -28.91
C PRO A 68 -3.21 8.46 -29.94
N GLU A 69 -3.84 8.38 -31.12
CA GLU A 69 -3.29 7.63 -32.25
C GLU A 69 -1.96 8.25 -32.72
N LYS A 70 -0.93 7.41 -32.88
CA LYS A 70 0.41 7.82 -33.32
C LYS A 70 0.80 7.10 -34.60
N ALA A 71 1.72 7.70 -35.36
CA ALA A 71 2.36 7.03 -36.49
C ALA A 71 3.36 5.98 -36.00
N ALA A 72 3.52 4.91 -36.77
CA ALA A 72 4.46 3.84 -36.44
C ALA A 72 5.90 4.37 -36.35
N ALA A 73 6.61 3.99 -35.28
CA ALA A 73 7.98 4.41 -35.04
C ALA A 73 8.93 3.84 -36.10
N PRO A 74 10.03 4.54 -36.42
CA PRO A 74 11.07 3.98 -37.26
C PRO A 74 11.71 2.75 -36.59
N VAL A 75 12.31 1.87 -37.39
CA VAL A 75 12.87 0.59 -36.93
C VAL A 75 13.77 0.69 -35.68
N PRO A 76 14.63 1.71 -35.51
CA PRO A 76 15.49 1.82 -34.32
C PRO A 76 14.73 2.04 -33.01
N THR A 77 13.57 2.71 -33.06
CA THR A 77 12.74 3.06 -31.90
C THR A 77 11.41 2.28 -31.88
N TYR A 78 11.22 1.34 -32.80
CA TYR A 78 10.01 0.54 -32.89
C TYR A 78 9.83 -0.30 -31.62
N SER A 79 8.67 -0.13 -30.97
CA SER A 79 8.31 -0.89 -29.78
C SER A 79 7.05 -1.68 -30.05
N ILE A 80 7.13 -3.01 -29.98
CA ILE A 80 5.98 -3.91 -30.09
C ILE A 80 4.87 -3.51 -29.08
N GLY A 81 5.28 -3.07 -27.88
CA GLY A 81 4.37 -2.63 -26.85
C GLY A 81 3.52 -1.43 -27.27
N GLU A 82 4.14 -0.37 -27.77
CA GLU A 82 3.40 0.83 -28.15
C GLU A 82 2.54 0.62 -29.41
N GLU A 83 3.01 -0.21 -30.35
CA GLU A 83 2.44 -0.27 -31.70
C GLU A 83 1.32 -1.29 -31.87
N ILE A 84 1.44 -2.47 -31.23
CA ILE A 84 0.52 -3.59 -31.45
C ILE A 84 -0.04 -4.20 -30.17
N SER A 85 0.28 -3.63 -29.01
CA SER A 85 -0.19 -4.20 -27.75
C SER A 85 -1.68 -4.03 -27.53
N ILE A 86 -2.27 -5.01 -26.86
CA ILE A 86 -3.61 -4.97 -26.29
C ILE A 86 -3.69 -4.20 -24.96
N SER A 87 -2.60 -3.56 -24.53
CA SER A 87 -2.51 -2.81 -23.27
C SER A 87 -2.82 -3.64 -22.01
N ALA A 88 -2.51 -4.94 -22.03
CA ALA A 88 -2.58 -5.79 -20.85
C ALA A 88 -1.69 -5.24 -19.71
N PRO A 89 -2.10 -5.36 -18.43
CA PRO A 89 -1.29 -4.92 -17.29
C PRO A 89 -0.01 -5.75 -17.17
N VAL A 90 1.12 -5.07 -16.97
CA VAL A 90 2.46 -5.66 -16.82
C VAL A 90 3.00 -5.49 -15.41
N SER A 91 2.57 -4.44 -14.71
CA SER A 91 2.93 -4.20 -13.30
C SER A 91 1.83 -3.39 -12.62
N ILE A 92 1.57 -3.72 -11.35
CA ILE A 92 0.61 -3.02 -10.51
C ILE A 92 1.25 -2.70 -9.17
N SER A 93 0.91 -1.54 -8.60
CA SER A 93 1.30 -1.21 -7.23
C SER A 93 0.38 -0.15 -6.63
N TRP A 94 -0.01 -0.36 -5.37
CA TRP A 94 -0.74 0.62 -4.59
C TRP A 94 0.16 1.75 -4.12
N SER A 95 -0.30 2.98 -4.31
CA SER A 95 0.33 4.16 -3.74
C SER A 95 0.27 4.12 -2.21
N PRO A 96 1.14 4.87 -1.51
CA PRO A 96 0.88 5.25 -0.13
C PRO A 96 -0.50 5.93 0.00
N PRO A 97 -1.12 5.85 1.18
CA PRO A 97 -2.35 6.58 1.44
C PRO A 97 -2.12 8.09 1.33
N GLY A 98 -3.19 8.83 1.03
CA GLY A 98 -3.19 10.30 1.06
C GLY A 98 -3.52 10.98 -0.27
N ILE A 99 -3.48 10.22 -1.36
CA ILE A 99 -3.65 10.72 -2.73
C ILE A 99 -5.11 10.69 -3.19
N ALA A 100 -5.85 9.61 -2.89
CA ALA A 100 -7.23 9.45 -3.32
C ALA A 100 -8.20 10.13 -2.35
N GLN A 101 -9.48 10.20 -2.74
CA GLN A 101 -10.55 10.75 -1.90
C GLN A 101 -10.53 10.09 -0.50
N HIS A 102 -10.81 10.90 0.52
CA HIS A 102 -10.70 10.48 1.93
C HIS A 102 -9.30 10.03 2.37
N ARG A 103 -8.24 10.45 1.64
CA ARG A 103 -6.84 10.10 1.92
C ARG A 103 -6.54 8.60 1.79
N ARG A 104 -7.28 7.91 0.92
CA ARG A 104 -7.05 6.51 0.55
C ARG A 104 -5.85 6.36 -0.40
N CYS A 105 -5.49 5.10 -0.67
CA CYS A 105 -4.52 4.72 -1.69
C CYS A 105 -5.13 4.85 -3.10
N ALA A 106 -4.28 5.07 -4.10
CA ALA A 106 -4.61 4.92 -5.51
C ALA A 106 -3.83 3.74 -6.09
N LEU A 107 -4.31 3.15 -7.19
CA LEU A 107 -3.64 2.04 -7.85
C LEU A 107 -2.86 2.55 -9.07
N GLY A 108 -1.54 2.36 -9.09
CA GLY A 108 -0.73 2.50 -10.29
C GLY A 108 -0.80 1.24 -11.13
N VAL A 109 -1.06 1.38 -12.43
CA VAL A 109 -1.11 0.26 -13.39
C VAL A 109 -0.27 0.62 -14.61
N LEU A 110 0.82 -0.11 -14.81
CA LEU A 110 1.63 -0.04 -16.02
C LEU A 110 1.12 -1.08 -17.02
N THR A 111 0.77 -0.62 -18.22
CA THR A 111 0.31 -1.48 -19.31
C THR A 111 1.45 -1.82 -20.27
N SER A 112 1.26 -2.88 -21.04
CA SER A 112 2.18 -3.29 -22.11
C SER A 112 2.28 -2.29 -23.26
N SER A 113 1.39 -1.29 -23.32
CA SER A 113 1.51 -0.11 -24.18
C SER A 113 2.48 0.95 -23.65
N LEU A 114 3.20 0.66 -22.55
CA LEU A 114 4.18 1.54 -21.92
C LEU A 114 3.55 2.81 -21.30
N ALA A 115 2.26 2.72 -20.97
CA ALA A 115 1.48 3.77 -20.33
C ALA A 115 1.23 3.43 -18.85
N LEU A 116 1.50 4.39 -17.96
CA LEU A 116 1.25 4.27 -16.52
C LEU A 116 0.00 5.06 -16.16
N GLY A 117 -1.09 4.34 -15.86
CA GLY A 117 -2.34 4.93 -15.39
C GLY A 117 -2.48 4.87 -13.87
N VAL A 118 -2.95 5.96 -13.26
CA VAL A 118 -3.31 6.01 -11.84
C VAL A 118 -4.83 5.94 -11.70
N TRP A 119 -5.31 4.95 -10.96
CA TRP A 119 -6.73 4.67 -10.74
C TRP A 119 -7.13 5.00 -9.31
N ALA A 120 -8.27 5.66 -9.13
CA ALA A 120 -8.84 5.95 -7.82
C ALA A 120 -10.37 5.92 -7.85
N SER A 121 -10.98 5.73 -6.68
CA SER A 121 -12.44 5.82 -6.51
C SER A 121 -12.88 7.25 -6.22
N ASP A 122 -13.93 7.71 -6.92
CA ASP A 122 -14.61 9.00 -6.72
C ASP A 122 -15.73 8.96 -5.67
N GLY A 123 -15.98 7.79 -5.08
CA GLY A 123 -17.13 7.60 -4.22
C GLY A 123 -17.03 6.34 -3.38
N LYS A 124 -18.08 5.50 -3.44
CA LYS A 124 -18.06 4.24 -2.70
C LYS A 124 -17.15 3.24 -3.39
N VAL A 125 -16.10 2.85 -2.70
CA VAL A 125 -15.12 1.85 -3.14
C VAL A 125 -15.77 0.53 -3.56
N ASP A 126 -16.93 0.21 -2.98
CA ASP A 126 -17.77 -0.95 -3.26
C ASP A 126 -18.45 -0.95 -4.64
N GLU A 127 -18.47 0.18 -5.34
CA GLU A 127 -19.18 0.37 -6.60
C GLU A 127 -18.17 0.45 -7.75
N ALA A 128 -18.31 -0.42 -8.76
CA ALA A 128 -17.37 -0.48 -9.89
C ALA A 128 -17.29 0.83 -10.67
N GLU A 129 -18.43 1.52 -10.86
CA GLU A 129 -18.52 2.80 -11.59
C GLU A 129 -17.78 3.95 -10.89
N SER A 130 -17.46 3.80 -9.60
CA SER A 130 -16.72 4.79 -8.84
C SER A 130 -15.23 4.83 -9.22
N TRP A 131 -14.71 3.72 -9.74
CA TRP A 131 -13.29 3.58 -10.07
C TRP A 131 -13.02 4.07 -11.49
N LYS A 132 -12.13 5.05 -11.61
CA LYS A 132 -11.74 5.64 -12.90
C LYS A 132 -10.25 5.89 -12.96
N ARG A 133 -9.70 5.88 -14.18
CA ARG A 133 -8.36 6.40 -14.44
C ARG A 133 -8.40 7.92 -14.22
N LYS A 134 -7.48 8.42 -13.39
CA LYS A 134 -7.42 9.83 -12.98
C LYS A 134 -6.25 10.58 -13.58
N LEU A 135 -5.16 9.87 -13.85
CA LEU A 135 -3.95 10.45 -14.40
C LEU A 135 -3.27 9.40 -15.28
N VAL A 136 -2.75 9.85 -16.43
CA VAL A 136 -1.75 9.12 -17.22
C VAL A 136 -0.42 9.81 -16.98
N VAL A 137 0.52 9.12 -16.33
CA VAL A 137 1.80 9.72 -15.92
C VAL A 137 2.65 10.14 -17.13
N ASN A 138 2.45 9.47 -18.27
CA ASN A 138 3.14 9.78 -19.52
C ASN A 138 2.92 11.23 -19.98
N ASP A 139 1.74 11.82 -19.72
CA ASP A 139 1.43 13.20 -20.12
C ASP A 139 2.33 14.21 -19.39
N ALA A 140 2.60 13.95 -18.11
CA ALA A 140 3.54 14.76 -17.32
C ALA A 140 4.98 14.64 -17.83
N LEU A 141 5.36 13.48 -18.38
CA LEU A 141 6.67 13.31 -19.02
C LEU A 141 6.73 14.05 -20.37
N VAL A 142 5.64 14.06 -21.14
CA VAL A 142 5.55 14.83 -22.39
C VAL A 142 5.77 16.31 -22.11
N GLU A 143 5.04 16.87 -21.14
CA GLU A 143 5.14 18.28 -20.76
C GLU A 143 6.58 18.64 -20.36
N TYR A 144 7.17 17.86 -19.45
CA TYR A 144 8.52 18.13 -18.95
C TYR A 144 9.61 18.01 -20.02
N PHE A 145 9.61 16.93 -20.80
CA PHE A 145 10.68 16.67 -21.77
C PHE A 145 10.52 17.44 -23.09
N SER A 146 9.35 18.03 -23.34
CA SER A 146 9.17 18.96 -24.47
C SER A 146 9.93 20.27 -24.23
N ASP A 147 9.95 20.74 -22.98
CA ASP A 147 10.64 21.97 -22.59
C ASP A 147 12.13 21.75 -22.28
N ALA A 148 12.50 20.52 -21.89
CA ALA A 148 13.88 20.16 -21.59
C ALA A 148 14.75 20.04 -22.86
N ASN A 149 15.46 21.13 -23.18
CA ASN A 149 16.40 21.17 -24.30
C ASN A 149 17.75 20.47 -24.02
N ASP A 150 17.99 20.03 -22.78
CA ASP A 150 19.28 19.49 -22.37
C ASP A 150 19.30 17.95 -22.33
N GLY A 151 20.38 17.38 -22.87
CA GLY A 151 20.67 15.94 -22.92
C GLY A 151 20.38 15.32 -24.28
N GLY A 152 21.42 15.06 -25.07
CA GLY A 152 21.30 14.22 -26.28
C GLY A 152 20.94 12.78 -25.89
N SER A 153 20.09 12.11 -26.68
CA SER A 153 19.87 10.67 -26.53
C SER A 153 21.06 9.93 -27.14
N SER A 154 21.46 8.82 -26.51
CA SER A 154 22.48 7.91 -27.07
C SER A 154 21.96 7.14 -28.29
N LEU A 155 20.64 7.06 -28.46
CA LEU A 155 19.97 6.22 -29.46
C LEU A 155 19.55 7.01 -30.70
N VAL A 156 19.06 8.23 -30.54
CA VAL A 156 18.45 9.01 -31.62
C VAL A 156 18.81 10.49 -31.54
N GLY A 157 19.14 11.09 -32.69
CA GLY A 157 19.37 12.54 -32.78
C GLY A 157 18.11 13.37 -33.04
N ASP A 158 17.04 12.74 -33.54
CA ASP A 158 15.76 13.40 -33.77
C ASP A 158 15.00 13.70 -32.47
N VAL A 159 14.41 14.90 -32.41
CA VAL A 159 13.80 15.44 -31.19
C VAL A 159 12.48 14.74 -30.87
N GLU A 160 11.67 14.44 -31.90
CA GLU A 160 10.36 13.80 -31.73
C GLU A 160 10.54 12.35 -31.25
N GLU A 161 11.45 11.60 -31.87
CA GLU A 161 11.77 10.24 -31.45
C GLU A 161 12.41 10.18 -30.06
N ARG A 162 13.25 11.16 -29.70
CA ARG A 162 13.78 11.28 -28.33
C ARG A 162 12.66 11.49 -27.32
N LEU A 163 11.73 12.40 -27.59
CA LEU A 163 10.56 12.63 -26.72
C LEU A 163 9.70 11.36 -26.60
N ARG A 164 9.53 10.63 -27.71
CA ARG A 164 8.82 9.36 -27.73
C ARG A 164 9.48 8.31 -26.83
N LEU A 165 10.80 8.17 -26.84
CA LEU A 165 11.50 7.26 -25.93
C LEU A 165 11.37 7.70 -24.46
N ARG A 166 11.46 9.01 -24.19
CA ARG A 166 11.41 9.53 -22.82
C ARG A 166 10.04 9.41 -22.16
N THR A 167 9.00 9.29 -22.95
CA THR A 167 7.60 9.18 -22.48
C THR A 167 7.14 7.75 -22.30
N ARG A 168 7.83 6.75 -22.88
CA ARG A 168 7.51 5.33 -22.69
C ARG A 168 8.03 4.84 -21.35
N ILE A 169 7.15 4.37 -20.47
CA ILE A 169 7.52 3.90 -19.13
C ILE A 169 7.75 2.39 -19.15
N ARG A 170 8.87 1.92 -18.58
CA ARG A 170 9.26 0.50 -18.51
C ARG A 170 9.02 -0.13 -17.16
N CYS A 171 9.24 0.62 -16.10
CA CYS A 171 8.94 0.21 -14.73
C CYS A 171 8.69 1.45 -13.87
N PHE A 172 8.02 1.24 -12.74
CA PHE A 172 7.72 2.29 -11.78
C PHE A 172 7.71 1.74 -10.36
N ASP A 173 7.89 2.61 -9.37
CA ASP A 173 7.70 2.29 -7.95
C ASP A 173 7.30 3.56 -7.18
N TRP A 174 6.44 3.39 -6.19
CA TRP A 174 5.97 4.51 -5.38
C TRP A 174 6.96 4.86 -4.27
N GLY A 175 7.21 6.16 -4.10
CA GLY A 175 7.89 6.67 -2.92
C GLY A 175 7.03 6.40 -1.68
N PRO A 176 7.57 5.80 -0.61
CA PRO A 176 6.78 5.46 0.57
C PRO A 176 6.31 6.71 1.33
N LEU A 177 5.35 6.53 2.24
CA LEU A 177 4.84 7.63 3.06
C LEU A 177 5.97 8.26 3.89
N LEU A 178 6.10 9.58 3.83
CA LEU A 178 7.07 10.31 4.66
C LEU A 178 6.78 10.11 6.15
N PRO A 179 7.80 9.84 6.98
CA PRO A 179 7.64 9.70 8.40
C PRO A 179 7.23 11.05 8.98
N GLY A 180 6.09 11.09 9.65
CA GLY A 180 5.70 12.27 10.43
C GLY A 180 6.58 12.42 11.68
N PRO A 181 6.63 13.62 12.29
CA PRO A 181 7.39 13.86 13.53
C PRO A 181 6.98 12.96 14.72
N HIS A 182 5.88 12.21 14.57
CA HIS A 182 5.37 11.24 15.54
C HIS A 182 5.30 9.86 14.88
N ALA A 183 6.44 9.26 14.56
CA ALA A 183 6.60 7.96 13.88
C ALA A 183 6.05 6.72 14.63
N GLY A 184 5.02 6.88 15.48
CA GLY A 184 4.10 5.80 15.82
C GLY A 184 3.09 5.64 14.69
N GLY A 185 2.63 4.43 14.41
CA GLY A 185 1.56 4.21 13.44
C GLY A 185 0.39 5.13 13.80
N VAL A 186 -0.21 5.83 12.85
CA VAL A 186 -1.41 6.63 13.13
C VAL A 186 -2.56 5.96 12.38
N LEU A 187 -3.69 5.76 13.07
CA LEU A 187 -4.88 5.14 12.51
C LEU A 187 -5.52 6.06 11.45
N GLY A 188 -5.10 5.89 10.19
CA GLY A 188 -5.61 6.55 8.99
C GLY A 188 -5.49 8.09 8.93
N THR A 189 -5.11 8.79 10.00
CA THR A 189 -5.09 10.26 10.04
C THR A 189 -3.68 10.78 10.26
N HIS A 190 -3.13 11.50 9.29
CA HIS A 190 -1.86 12.21 9.45
C HIS A 190 -2.06 13.72 9.57
N ALA A 191 -1.25 14.35 10.43
CA ALA A 191 -1.21 15.81 10.59
C ALA A 191 -0.79 16.46 9.27
N THR A 192 0.31 15.97 8.70
CA THR A 192 0.81 16.32 7.38
C THR A 192 0.85 15.08 6.50
N TRP A 193 0.45 15.24 5.24
CA TRP A 193 0.62 14.22 4.21
C TRP A 193 1.75 14.73 3.31
N GLY A 194 2.76 13.88 3.07
CA GLY A 194 3.79 14.19 2.08
C GLY A 194 3.21 14.36 0.69
N ARG A 195 4.00 14.91 -0.23
CA ARG A 195 3.67 14.87 -1.66
C ARG A 195 3.89 13.43 -2.14
N PRO A 196 2.87 12.73 -2.67
CA PRO A 196 3.07 11.40 -3.19
C PRO A 196 3.92 11.49 -4.46
N VAL A 197 4.95 10.66 -4.54
CA VAL A 197 5.90 10.65 -5.66
C VAL A 197 6.00 9.23 -6.21
N VAL A 198 6.11 9.14 -7.51
CA VAL A 198 6.39 7.89 -8.23
C VAL A 198 7.70 8.05 -8.98
N ALA A 199 8.59 7.07 -8.82
CA ALA A 199 9.76 6.96 -9.68
C ALA A 199 9.35 6.20 -10.94
N VAL A 200 9.79 6.65 -12.11
CA VAL A 200 9.54 5.98 -13.40
C VAL A 200 10.84 5.88 -14.18
N ALA A 201 11.07 4.72 -14.81
CA ALA A 201 12.16 4.55 -15.77
C ALA A 201 11.61 4.51 -17.19
N ASN A 202 12.29 5.16 -18.12
CA ASN A 202 11.86 5.27 -19.52
C ASN A 202 12.72 4.49 -20.52
N ASP A 203 12.32 4.49 -21.80
CA ASP A 203 13.03 3.84 -22.90
C ASP A 203 14.35 4.54 -23.30
N ASP A 204 14.60 5.76 -22.83
CA ASP A 204 15.84 6.53 -23.07
C ASP A 204 16.84 6.36 -21.92
N ASN A 205 16.68 5.32 -21.10
CA ASN A 205 17.49 5.00 -19.92
C ASN A 205 17.59 6.14 -18.90
N GLN A 206 16.51 6.92 -18.76
CA GLN A 206 16.40 7.95 -17.73
C GLN A 206 15.42 7.51 -16.65
N ILE A 207 15.67 7.97 -15.44
CA ILE A 207 14.77 7.82 -14.31
C ILE A 207 14.27 9.21 -13.93
N ALA A 208 12.94 9.37 -13.85
CA ALA A 208 12.29 10.59 -13.45
C ALA A 208 11.45 10.38 -12.18
N LEU A 209 11.43 11.37 -11.29
CA LEU A 209 10.57 11.41 -10.12
C LEU A 209 9.38 12.32 -10.41
N VAL A 210 8.17 11.76 -10.41
CA VAL A 210 6.93 12.48 -10.72
C VAL A 210 6.12 12.64 -9.45
N THR A 211 5.89 13.89 -9.04
CA THR A 211 4.89 14.20 -8.01
C THR A 211 3.49 14.09 -8.59
N VAL A 212 2.58 13.46 -7.85
CA VAL A 212 1.17 13.39 -8.22
C VAL A 212 0.36 14.33 -7.33
N GLU A 213 -0.35 15.26 -7.97
CA GLU A 213 -1.24 16.19 -7.31
C GLU A 213 -2.67 15.79 -7.60
N SER A 214 -3.48 15.71 -6.55
CA SER A 214 -4.92 15.44 -6.59
C SER A 214 -5.69 16.53 -5.85
N PRO A 215 -7.00 16.67 -6.11
CA PRO A 215 -7.87 17.56 -5.33
C PRO A 215 -7.80 17.31 -3.82
N THR A 216 -7.55 16.07 -3.42
CA THR A 216 -7.38 15.72 -2.00
C THR A 216 -6.06 16.25 -1.44
N THR A 217 -4.96 16.13 -2.19
CA THR A 217 -3.64 16.62 -1.78
C THR A 217 -3.56 18.14 -1.76
N THR A 218 -4.21 18.82 -2.71
CA THR A 218 -4.24 20.28 -2.85
C THR A 218 -5.36 20.95 -2.03
N LEU A 219 -6.13 20.15 -1.26
CA LEU A 219 -7.25 20.63 -0.44
C LEU A 219 -8.34 21.34 -1.26
N GLY A 220 -8.58 20.86 -2.47
CA GLY A 220 -9.57 21.40 -3.41
C GLY A 220 -9.09 22.59 -4.23
N ALA A 221 -7.82 22.98 -4.12
CA ALA A 221 -7.26 24.04 -4.97
C ALA A 221 -7.11 23.60 -6.43
N ALA A 222 -6.81 22.32 -6.66
CA ALA A 222 -6.88 21.70 -7.99
C ALA A 222 -8.23 20.97 -8.12
N GLU A 223 -8.90 21.19 -9.26
CA GLU A 223 -10.14 20.47 -9.59
C GLU A 223 -9.85 19.08 -10.17
N GLU A 224 -8.69 18.93 -10.83
CA GLU A 224 -8.27 17.71 -11.52
C GLU A 224 -6.98 17.14 -10.95
N TRP A 225 -6.64 15.92 -11.36
CA TRP A 225 -5.38 15.28 -11.02
C TRP A 225 -4.31 15.69 -12.04
N SER A 226 -3.11 15.96 -11.58
CA SER A 226 -1.98 16.33 -12.43
C SER A 226 -0.70 15.65 -11.95
N GLY A 227 0.20 15.36 -12.89
CA GLY A 227 1.55 14.90 -12.61
C GLY A 227 2.54 16.01 -12.91
N ARG A 228 3.63 16.11 -12.14
CA ARG A 228 4.74 17.02 -12.44
C ARG A 228 6.06 16.35 -12.13
N VAL A 229 6.96 16.36 -13.11
CA VAL A 229 8.34 15.88 -12.90
C VAL A 229 9.08 16.86 -11.98
N VAL A 230 9.66 16.34 -10.91
CA VAL A 230 10.43 17.14 -9.94
C VAL A 230 11.91 17.13 -10.29
N CYS A 231 12.42 15.96 -10.67
CA CYS A 231 13.81 15.77 -11.05
C CYS A 231 13.93 14.52 -11.91
N ASP A 232 14.98 14.48 -12.72
CA ASP A 232 15.36 13.35 -13.55
C ASP A 232 16.88 13.17 -13.57
N PHE A 233 17.32 11.97 -13.90
CA PHE A 233 18.71 11.69 -14.21
C PHE A 233 18.82 10.60 -15.27
N SER A 234 19.88 10.69 -16.07
CA SER A 234 20.20 9.66 -17.07
C SER A 234 21.13 8.62 -16.46
N VAL A 235 20.85 7.34 -16.71
CA VAL A 235 21.73 6.24 -16.32
C VAL A 235 22.75 6.04 -17.45
N GLY A 236 24.02 6.30 -17.16
CA GLY A 236 25.10 6.15 -18.15
C GLY A 236 25.53 4.69 -18.30
N PRO A 237 25.73 4.17 -19.52
CA PRO A 237 26.43 2.90 -19.69
C PRO A 237 27.87 3.04 -19.16
N GLU A 238 28.33 2.04 -18.41
CA GLU A 238 29.66 2.04 -17.78
C GLU A 238 30.80 1.92 -18.81
N GLN A 239 30.48 1.48 -20.04
CA GLN A 239 31.42 1.29 -21.14
C GLN A 239 30.96 2.09 -22.36
N GLU A 240 31.91 2.57 -23.17
CA GLU A 240 31.66 3.19 -24.48
C GLU A 240 30.64 2.33 -25.24
N ALA A 241 29.41 2.82 -25.37
CA ALA A 241 28.35 2.10 -26.05
C ALA A 241 28.87 1.70 -27.44
N VAL A 242 28.82 0.41 -27.76
CA VAL A 242 29.17 -0.09 -29.09
C VAL A 242 28.25 0.63 -30.07
N ALA A 243 28.82 1.57 -30.83
CA ALA A 243 28.06 2.50 -31.67
C ALA A 243 27.20 1.78 -32.72
N GLU A 244 27.64 0.60 -33.14
CA GLU A 244 26.91 -0.29 -34.06
C GLU A 244 27.11 -1.75 -33.63
N PRO A 245 26.19 -2.34 -32.84
CA PRO A 245 26.31 -3.73 -32.43
C PRO A 245 26.01 -4.63 -33.63
N THR A 246 26.97 -5.46 -34.00
CA THR A 246 26.88 -6.42 -35.11
C THR A 246 26.50 -7.81 -34.65
N THR A 247 26.76 -8.14 -33.38
CA THR A 247 26.42 -9.43 -32.77
C THR A 247 25.24 -9.30 -31.81
N PHE A 248 24.50 -10.39 -31.60
CA PHE A 248 23.44 -10.43 -30.60
C PHE A 248 23.96 -10.09 -29.20
N ASP A 249 25.16 -10.56 -28.85
CA ASP A 249 25.78 -10.26 -27.56
C ASP A 249 26.09 -8.77 -27.42
N GLU A 250 26.57 -8.10 -28.47
CA GLU A 250 26.74 -6.63 -28.48
C GLU A 250 25.39 -5.91 -28.35
N ILE A 251 24.32 -6.41 -28.99
CA ILE A 251 22.97 -5.86 -28.84
C ILE A 251 22.46 -6.02 -27.41
N MET A 252 22.70 -7.19 -26.78
CA MET A 252 22.31 -7.47 -25.40
C MET A 252 23.17 -6.72 -24.37
N GLN A 253 24.38 -6.28 -24.74
CA GLN A 253 25.22 -5.41 -23.92
C GLN A 253 24.76 -3.94 -23.95
N GLN A 254 23.93 -3.54 -24.92
CA GLN A 254 23.36 -2.19 -24.94
C GLN A 254 22.37 -2.03 -23.78
N GLN A 255 22.74 -1.21 -22.80
CA GLN A 255 21.82 -0.74 -21.77
C GLN A 255 20.79 0.21 -22.39
N ARG A 256 19.62 -0.32 -22.76
CA ARG A 256 18.55 0.46 -23.38
C ARG A 256 17.62 1.11 -22.35
N TYR A 257 17.31 0.40 -21.29
CA TYR A 257 16.41 0.89 -20.25
C TYR A 257 16.64 0.16 -18.94
N VAL A 258 16.30 0.83 -17.85
CA VAL A 258 16.24 0.24 -16.51
C VAL A 258 15.03 -0.68 -16.44
N SER A 259 15.25 -1.96 -16.18
CA SER A 259 14.20 -2.98 -16.15
C SER A 259 13.38 -2.93 -14.86
N GLN A 260 14.00 -2.47 -13.76
CA GLN A 260 13.42 -2.52 -12.43
C GLN A 260 13.94 -1.39 -11.55
N ILE A 261 13.05 -0.89 -10.70
CA ILE A 261 13.37 0.09 -9.67
C ILE A 261 12.71 -0.32 -8.36
N ALA A 262 13.32 0.07 -7.25
CA ALA A 262 12.80 -0.16 -5.90
C ALA A 262 13.16 1.02 -4.98
N TRP A 263 12.17 1.58 -4.31
CA TRP A 263 12.30 2.76 -3.45
C TRP A 263 12.24 2.38 -1.96
N SER A 264 13.30 2.70 -1.20
CA SER A 264 13.37 2.36 0.23
C SER A 264 12.42 3.20 1.10
N PRO A 265 11.99 2.68 2.27
CA PRO A 265 11.42 3.51 3.33
C PRO A 265 12.31 4.72 3.66
N TRP A 266 11.67 5.80 4.10
CA TRP A 266 12.36 7.00 4.55
C TRP A 266 12.95 6.81 5.94
N THR A 267 14.13 7.37 6.12
CA THR A 267 14.82 7.50 7.39
C THR A 267 14.92 8.98 7.74
N THR A 268 15.04 9.31 9.03
CA THR A 268 15.11 10.71 9.48
C THR A 268 16.40 10.91 10.25
N GLU A 269 17.21 11.86 9.80
CA GLU A 269 18.43 12.30 10.48
C GLU A 269 18.41 13.83 10.59
N GLY A 270 18.15 14.33 11.79
CA GLY A 270 17.88 15.75 12.01
C GLY A 270 16.60 16.21 11.30
N GLU A 271 16.72 17.27 10.51
CA GLU A 271 15.61 17.87 9.74
C GLU A 271 15.49 17.29 8.31
N THR A 272 16.46 16.49 7.87
CA THR A 272 16.47 15.92 6.52
C THR A 272 16.02 14.45 6.58
N GLN A 273 15.19 14.08 5.62
CA GLN A 273 14.78 12.69 5.44
C GLN A 273 15.53 12.10 4.25
N TYR A 274 16.01 10.87 4.43
CA TYR A 274 16.80 10.16 3.43
C TYR A 274 16.11 8.85 3.04
N SER A 275 16.13 8.56 1.76
CA SER A 275 15.67 7.30 1.19
C SER A 275 16.63 6.89 0.07
N VAL A 276 16.62 5.63 -0.32
CA VAL A 276 17.50 5.07 -1.34
C VAL A 276 16.65 4.54 -2.49
N LEU A 277 16.92 5.02 -3.70
CA LEU A 277 16.38 4.45 -4.92
C LEU A 277 17.40 3.50 -5.53
N VAL A 278 17.02 2.23 -5.64
CA VAL A 278 17.84 1.18 -6.26
C VAL A 278 17.24 0.81 -7.60
N TYR A 279 18.08 0.60 -8.60
CA TYR A 279 17.66 0.26 -9.94
C TYR A 279 18.65 -0.70 -10.62
N ALA A 280 18.11 -1.54 -11.50
CA ALA A 280 18.86 -2.58 -12.20
C ALA A 280 19.26 -2.13 -13.60
N THR A 281 20.54 -2.34 -13.94
CA THR A 281 21.04 -2.27 -15.32
C THR A 281 21.28 -3.70 -15.84
N ASN A 282 21.71 -3.83 -17.10
CA ASN A 282 22.03 -5.11 -17.75
C ASN A 282 23.29 -5.78 -17.16
N GLY A 283 24.11 -5.03 -16.41
CA GLY A 283 25.39 -5.51 -15.88
C GLY A 283 25.50 -5.46 -14.36
N ASP A 284 24.83 -4.50 -13.73
CA ASP A 284 24.99 -4.18 -12.32
C ASP A 284 23.67 -3.71 -11.67
N VAL A 285 23.71 -3.54 -10.34
CA VAL A 285 22.69 -2.84 -9.59
C VAL A 285 23.29 -1.55 -9.07
N ARG A 286 22.54 -0.44 -9.18
CA ARG A 286 23.00 0.88 -8.72
C ARG A 286 22.00 1.51 -7.78
N ALA A 287 22.51 2.43 -6.96
CA ALA A 287 21.73 3.13 -5.97
C ALA A 287 22.05 4.62 -5.98
N ARG A 288 21.03 5.44 -5.68
CA ARG A 288 21.17 6.87 -5.40
C ARG A 288 20.36 7.25 -4.18
N THR A 289 20.87 8.21 -3.42
CA THR A 289 20.16 8.78 -2.27
C THR A 289 19.14 9.81 -2.76
N ILE A 290 17.94 9.73 -2.21
CA ILE A 290 16.88 10.72 -2.34
C ILE A 290 16.77 11.45 -1.02
N THR A 291 16.80 12.77 -1.07
CA THR A 291 16.65 13.64 0.10
C THR A 291 15.34 14.41 0.05
N TYR A 292 14.69 14.55 1.20
CA TYR A 292 13.51 15.38 1.38
C TYR A 292 13.77 16.43 2.45
N ARG A 293 13.59 17.71 2.07
CA ARG A 293 13.77 18.87 2.97
C ARG A 293 12.51 19.73 2.98
N GLY A 294 11.54 19.33 3.79
CA GLY A 294 10.30 20.09 4.04
C GLY A 294 9.32 20.08 2.88
N GLU A 295 9.74 20.54 1.68
CA GLU A 295 8.94 20.57 0.45
C GLU A 295 9.72 20.22 -0.82
N THR A 296 11.05 20.18 -0.80
CA THR A 296 11.87 19.82 -1.96
C THR A 296 12.32 18.36 -1.87
N ILE A 297 12.25 17.67 -3.01
CA ILE A 297 12.82 16.34 -3.22
C ILE A 297 13.98 16.51 -4.18
N ASP A 298 15.16 16.12 -3.74
CA ASP A 298 16.38 16.20 -4.52
C ASP A 298 17.04 14.83 -4.58
N ILE A 299 17.63 14.50 -5.74
CA ILE A 299 18.42 13.29 -5.94
C ILE A 299 19.88 13.67 -5.80
N GLU A 300 20.62 12.94 -4.97
CA GLU A 300 22.06 13.16 -4.85
C GLU A 300 22.79 12.71 -6.13
N ASN A 301 23.81 13.48 -6.51
CA ASN A 301 24.57 13.22 -7.73
C ASN A 301 25.50 12.01 -7.63
N GLU A 302 25.83 11.57 -6.41
CA GLU A 302 26.69 10.40 -6.20
C GLU A 302 25.93 9.11 -6.44
N GLU A 303 26.41 8.32 -7.41
CA GLU A 303 25.88 7.01 -7.75
C GLU A 303 26.75 5.92 -7.13
N VAL A 304 26.11 4.98 -6.44
CA VAL A 304 26.77 3.84 -5.81
C VAL A 304 26.48 2.59 -6.62
N VAL A 305 27.52 1.96 -7.16
CA VAL A 305 27.42 0.67 -7.85
C VAL A 305 27.55 -0.46 -6.84
N TYR A 306 26.62 -1.40 -6.85
CA TYR A 306 26.66 -2.61 -6.02
C TYR A 306 27.35 -3.73 -6.79
N PRO A 307 28.59 -4.07 -6.42
CA PRO A 307 29.43 -4.99 -7.20
C PRO A 307 28.86 -6.41 -7.18
N ASP A 308 29.16 -7.21 -8.21
CA ASP A 308 28.87 -8.64 -8.27
C ASP A 308 27.38 -9.01 -8.09
N ILE A 309 26.46 -8.13 -8.51
CA ILE A 309 25.01 -8.41 -8.53
C ILE A 309 24.52 -8.17 -9.95
N ASN A 310 24.10 -9.23 -10.63
CA ASN A 310 23.62 -9.16 -12.00
C ASN A 310 22.19 -9.71 -12.11
N PRO A 311 21.17 -8.85 -12.06
CA PRO A 311 19.76 -9.23 -12.14
C PRO A 311 19.28 -9.44 -13.59
N ARG A 312 20.19 -9.59 -14.57
CA ARG A 312 19.94 -9.70 -16.03
C ARG A 312 18.50 -10.11 -16.40
N TYR A 313 17.70 -9.12 -16.80
CA TYR A 313 16.32 -9.23 -17.29
C TYR A 313 15.28 -9.88 -16.36
N ALA A 314 15.67 -10.39 -15.20
CA ALA A 314 14.82 -11.11 -14.27
C ALA A 314 15.37 -11.02 -12.84
N GLY A 315 14.54 -10.59 -11.89
CA GLY A 315 14.97 -10.54 -10.50
C GLY A 315 14.20 -9.57 -9.65
N LEU A 316 13.32 -10.03 -8.77
CA LEU A 316 12.53 -9.12 -7.95
C LEU A 316 13.45 -8.31 -6.99
N MET A 317 13.16 -7.02 -6.78
CA MET A 317 13.80 -6.21 -5.73
C MET A 317 12.74 -5.80 -4.71
N LYS A 318 12.93 -6.16 -3.44
CA LYS A 318 11.97 -5.86 -2.37
C LYS A 318 12.65 -5.31 -1.13
N TRP A 319 12.30 -4.06 -0.79
CA TRP A 319 12.69 -3.43 0.46
C TRP A 319 11.96 -4.03 1.66
N SER A 320 12.67 -4.19 2.77
CA SER A 320 12.07 -4.40 4.07
C SER A 320 11.31 -3.14 4.47
N PRO A 321 10.04 -3.24 4.89
CA PRO A 321 9.26 -2.07 5.28
C PRO A 321 9.68 -1.48 6.64
N LYS A 322 10.47 -2.22 7.44
CA LYS A 322 11.02 -1.72 8.71
C LYS A 322 12.38 -1.04 8.48
N VAL A 323 12.51 0.16 9.05
CA VAL A 323 13.77 0.89 9.17
C VAL A 323 14.48 0.46 10.46
N GLU A 324 15.74 0.07 10.35
CA GLU A 324 16.59 -0.30 11.48
C GLU A 324 17.21 0.96 12.13
N GLU A 325 17.64 0.82 13.40
CA GLU A 325 18.28 1.92 14.13
C GLU A 325 19.53 2.46 13.40
N GLY A 326 19.68 3.78 13.40
CA GLY A 326 20.79 4.47 12.73
C GLY A 326 20.60 4.66 11.22
N GLY A 327 19.34 4.75 10.75
CA GLY A 327 19.06 5.07 9.35
C GLY A 327 19.43 3.95 8.37
N LYS A 328 19.27 2.70 8.82
CA LYS A 328 19.61 1.52 8.01
C LYS A 328 18.35 0.93 7.39
N VAL A 329 18.46 0.57 6.12
CA VAL A 329 17.39 -0.04 5.33
C VAL A 329 17.88 -1.36 4.75
N THR A 330 17.00 -2.36 4.65
CA THR A 330 17.37 -3.71 4.19
C THR A 330 16.66 -4.04 2.89
N LEU A 331 17.39 -4.49 1.87
CA LEU A 331 16.92 -4.82 0.53
C LEU A 331 17.20 -6.29 0.20
N ALA A 332 16.21 -6.99 -0.35
CA ALA A 332 16.42 -8.29 -1.01
C ALA A 332 16.44 -8.09 -2.53
N ILE A 333 17.49 -8.60 -3.18
CA ILE A 333 17.66 -8.61 -4.63
C ILE A 333 17.74 -10.07 -5.07
N PHE A 334 16.81 -10.48 -5.92
CA PHE A 334 16.84 -11.80 -6.53
C PHE A 334 17.56 -11.70 -7.88
N THR A 335 18.48 -12.64 -8.13
CA THR A 335 19.08 -12.87 -9.44
C THR A 335 18.64 -14.25 -9.94
N PRO A 336 18.97 -14.66 -11.17
CA PRO A 336 18.64 -16.01 -11.65
C PRO A 336 19.19 -17.13 -10.76
N ASP A 337 20.35 -16.91 -10.11
CA ASP A 337 21.08 -17.97 -9.40
C ASP A 337 21.03 -17.81 -7.86
N ASN A 338 20.96 -16.57 -7.36
CA ASN A 338 21.06 -16.30 -5.93
C ASN A 338 20.08 -15.22 -5.45
N VAL A 339 19.86 -15.18 -4.14
CA VAL A 339 19.27 -14.02 -3.47
C VAL A 339 20.34 -13.32 -2.64
N THR A 340 20.49 -12.02 -2.86
CA THR A 340 21.40 -11.15 -2.14
C THR A 340 20.60 -10.21 -1.25
N VAL A 341 20.82 -10.27 0.06
CA VAL A 341 20.23 -9.37 1.06
C VAL A 341 21.27 -8.37 1.53
N LEU A 342 21.02 -7.09 1.23
CA LEU A 342 21.87 -5.96 1.58
C LEU A 342 21.27 -5.18 2.73
N THR A 343 22.09 -4.78 3.71
CA THR A 343 21.75 -3.69 4.62
C THR A 343 22.52 -2.46 4.18
N ILE A 344 21.79 -1.40 3.89
CA ILE A 344 22.26 -0.18 3.26
C ILE A 344 22.08 0.99 4.22
N SER A 345 23.05 1.90 4.25
CA SER A 345 22.93 3.17 4.95
C SER A 345 22.14 4.15 4.09
N ALA A 346 21.01 4.64 4.58
CA ALA A 346 20.14 5.52 3.80
C ALA A 346 20.77 6.87 3.42
N PRO A 347 21.61 7.53 4.25
CA PRO A 347 22.22 8.82 3.90
C PRO A 347 23.22 8.80 2.74
N ASN A 348 23.82 7.65 2.41
CA ASN A 348 24.88 7.57 1.39
C ASN A 348 24.77 6.35 0.47
N ALA A 349 23.66 5.62 0.55
CA ALA A 349 23.41 4.38 -0.19
C ALA A 349 24.50 3.30 -0.08
N SER A 350 25.42 3.38 0.90
CA SER A 350 26.55 2.45 1.02
C SER A 350 26.13 1.11 1.63
N ILE A 351 26.74 0.02 1.14
CA ILE A 351 26.52 -1.34 1.65
C ILE A 351 27.23 -1.49 3.00
N LEU A 352 26.45 -1.75 4.05
CA LEU A 352 26.96 -2.04 5.39
C LEU A 352 27.15 -3.55 5.60
N THR A 353 26.18 -4.35 5.15
CA THR A 353 26.27 -5.81 5.20
C THR A 353 25.71 -6.41 3.91
N ARG A 354 26.32 -7.52 3.47
CA ARG A 354 25.90 -8.31 2.32
C ARG A 354 25.80 -9.76 2.75
N ARG A 355 24.66 -10.39 2.44
CA ARG A 355 24.39 -11.80 2.73
C ARG A 355 23.80 -12.44 1.48
N GLU A 356 24.23 -13.65 1.18
CA GLU A 356 23.80 -14.36 -0.03
C GLU A 356 23.33 -15.76 0.30
N HIS A 357 22.39 -16.24 -0.49
CA HIS A 357 21.91 -17.61 -0.47
C HIS A 357 21.66 -18.06 -1.92
N ASP A 358 22.19 -19.23 -2.28
CA ASP A 358 21.91 -19.88 -3.58
C ASP A 358 20.44 -20.21 -3.66
N LEU A 359 19.79 -20.09 -4.82
CA LEU A 359 18.38 -20.42 -4.96
C LEU A 359 18.10 -21.94 -4.99
N ASP A 360 18.92 -22.72 -4.29
CA ASP A 360 18.81 -24.16 -4.10
C ASP A 360 18.80 -24.94 -5.43
N GLY A 361 19.41 -24.37 -6.48
CA GLY A 361 19.45 -24.94 -7.83
C GLY A 361 18.13 -24.88 -8.61
N ARG A 362 17.21 -23.97 -8.28
CA ARG A 362 16.00 -23.69 -9.08
C ARG A 362 16.35 -22.90 -10.36
N TRP A 363 15.54 -23.03 -11.40
CA TRP A 363 15.83 -22.48 -12.74
C TRP A 363 14.76 -21.49 -13.24
N ASP A 364 13.67 -21.31 -12.50
CA ASP A 364 12.54 -20.49 -12.89
C ASP A 364 12.52 -19.13 -12.18
N GLU A 365 11.83 -18.17 -12.80
CA GLU A 365 11.77 -16.79 -12.30
C GLU A 365 11.11 -16.71 -10.92
N ILE A 366 11.66 -15.84 -10.07
CA ILE A 366 11.06 -15.46 -8.81
C ILE A 366 9.83 -14.62 -9.09
N SER A 367 8.67 -15.14 -8.69
CA SER A 367 7.37 -14.56 -9.02
C SER A 367 6.82 -13.64 -7.94
N GLY A 368 7.36 -13.69 -6.72
CA GLY A 368 6.93 -12.84 -5.61
C GLY A 368 7.85 -12.98 -4.39
N ALA A 369 7.96 -11.92 -3.60
CA ALA A 369 8.71 -11.92 -2.34
C ALA A 369 8.14 -10.91 -1.34
N ILE A 370 8.14 -11.27 -0.06
CA ILE A 370 7.63 -10.44 1.03
C ILE A 370 8.47 -10.60 2.30
N TRP A 371 8.49 -9.54 3.10
CA TRP A 371 9.17 -9.51 4.40
C TRP A 371 8.19 -9.79 5.53
N ASP A 372 8.54 -10.75 6.37
CA ASP A 372 7.84 -11.11 7.60
C ASP A 372 8.64 -10.66 8.81
N HIS A 373 8.02 -9.79 9.60
CA HIS A 373 8.58 -9.20 10.81
C HIS A 373 7.80 -9.57 12.08
N THR A 374 6.97 -10.62 12.01
CA THR A 374 6.16 -11.08 13.13
C THR A 374 6.99 -11.81 14.19
N SER A 375 8.10 -12.42 13.77
CA SER A 375 9.12 -13.03 14.63
C SER A 375 10.24 -12.06 15.00
N ALA A 376 10.98 -12.39 16.07
CA ALA A 376 12.13 -11.59 16.51
C ALA A 376 13.23 -11.49 15.44
N THR A 377 13.43 -12.56 14.66
CA THR A 377 14.27 -12.57 13.46
C THR A 377 13.39 -12.37 12.23
N PRO A 378 13.69 -11.42 11.34
CA PRO A 378 12.92 -11.23 10.12
C PRO A 378 13.07 -12.44 9.19
N HIS A 379 11.98 -12.82 8.53
CA HIS A 379 11.96 -13.86 7.50
C HIS A 379 11.64 -13.24 6.14
N LEU A 380 12.29 -13.74 5.10
CA LEU A 380 11.99 -13.43 3.71
C LEU A 380 11.24 -14.62 3.12
N HIS A 381 9.96 -14.45 2.79
CA HIS A 381 9.19 -15.46 2.05
C HIS A 381 9.21 -15.11 0.57
N PHE A 382 9.39 -16.10 -0.29
CA PHE A 382 9.44 -15.91 -1.73
C PHE A 382 8.92 -17.14 -2.48
N SER A 383 8.45 -16.91 -3.69
CA SER A 383 7.93 -17.94 -4.58
C SER A 383 8.63 -17.89 -5.93
N SER A 384 8.72 -19.05 -6.56
CA SER A 384 9.10 -19.20 -7.96
C SER A 384 7.89 -19.57 -8.80
N LEU A 385 7.88 -19.17 -10.08
CA LEU A 385 6.70 -19.31 -10.92
C LEU A 385 6.19 -20.75 -11.04
N GLN A 386 7.05 -21.77 -11.07
CA GLN A 386 6.71 -23.18 -11.32
C GLN A 386 7.29 -24.13 -10.26
N GLU A 387 8.40 -23.78 -9.61
CA GLU A 387 9.15 -24.70 -8.74
C GLU A 387 8.97 -24.42 -7.24
N THR A 388 8.05 -23.52 -6.87
CA THR A 388 7.81 -23.16 -5.46
C THR A 388 7.68 -24.40 -4.58
N LEU A 389 6.86 -25.39 -4.96
CA LEU A 389 6.58 -26.56 -4.11
C LEU A 389 7.71 -27.59 -4.02
N LYS A 390 8.82 -27.40 -4.73
CA LYS A 390 9.98 -28.31 -4.68
C LYS A 390 11.09 -27.84 -3.74
N TYR A 391 11.31 -26.53 -3.65
CA TYR A 391 12.45 -25.93 -2.95
C TYR A 391 12.03 -25.15 -1.72
N PRO A 392 12.93 -24.85 -0.77
CA PRO A 392 12.66 -23.93 0.34
C PRO A 392 12.17 -22.56 -0.15
N THR A 393 11.21 -21.97 0.57
CA THR A 393 10.54 -20.70 0.18
C THR A 393 10.65 -19.63 1.25
N THR A 394 11.41 -19.89 2.31
CA THR A 394 11.56 -18.96 3.43
C THR A 394 13.00 -18.96 3.90
N LEU A 395 13.59 -17.77 4.02
CA LEU A 395 14.92 -17.55 4.57
C LEU A 395 14.82 -16.73 5.85
N SER A 396 15.48 -17.18 6.91
CA SER A 396 15.69 -16.38 8.12
C SER A 396 16.87 -15.45 7.91
N VAL A 397 16.66 -14.18 8.18
CA VAL A 397 17.65 -13.12 7.96
C VAL A 397 18.33 -12.81 9.29
N SER A 398 19.42 -13.53 9.56
CA SER A 398 20.26 -13.30 10.74
C SER A 398 21.34 -12.26 10.45
N PRO A 399 21.97 -11.65 11.48
CA PRO A 399 23.04 -10.66 11.28
C PRO A 399 24.22 -11.19 10.46
N SER A 400 24.50 -12.49 10.51
CA SER A 400 25.69 -13.10 9.89
C SER A 400 25.41 -13.92 8.64
N SER A 401 24.18 -14.39 8.43
CA SER A 401 23.86 -15.32 7.32
C SER A 401 22.39 -15.37 6.97
N LEU A 402 22.09 -15.83 5.76
CA LEU A 402 20.77 -16.28 5.35
C LEU A 402 20.70 -17.80 5.57
N THR A 403 19.67 -18.25 6.30
CA THR A 403 19.48 -19.68 6.56
C THR A 403 18.08 -20.11 6.18
N PRO A 404 17.89 -21.26 5.50
CA PRO A 404 16.57 -21.81 5.26
C PRO A 404 15.76 -21.94 6.55
N ALA A 405 14.54 -21.41 6.53
CA ALA A 405 13.58 -21.56 7.62
C ALA A 405 12.60 -22.71 7.31
N PRO A 406 11.86 -23.21 8.32
CA PRO A 406 10.82 -24.22 8.10
C PRO A 406 9.80 -23.79 7.05
N HIS A 407 9.21 -24.77 6.36
CA HIS A 407 8.19 -24.51 5.35
C HIS A 407 7.03 -23.70 5.92
N PRO A 408 6.61 -22.63 5.24
CA PRO A 408 5.52 -21.79 5.72
C PRO A 408 4.17 -22.44 5.45
N HIS A 409 3.19 -22.18 6.30
CA HIS A 409 1.86 -22.80 6.22
C HIS A 409 1.15 -22.54 4.88
N TRP A 410 1.39 -21.39 4.25
CA TRP A 410 0.81 -21.09 2.92
C TRP A 410 1.25 -22.11 1.85
N ARG A 411 2.48 -22.63 1.95
CA ARG A 411 3.01 -23.65 1.03
C ARG A 411 2.36 -25.01 1.25
N ASP A 412 2.13 -25.40 2.49
CA ASP A 412 1.47 -26.67 2.82
C ASP A 412 0.07 -26.71 2.22
N GLN A 413 -0.67 -25.60 2.33
CA GLN A 413 -2.01 -25.48 1.75
C GLN A 413 -2.01 -25.52 0.22
N LEU A 414 -0.99 -24.97 -0.44
CA LEU A 414 -0.83 -25.12 -1.89
C LEU A 414 -0.57 -26.58 -2.29
N THR A 415 0.18 -27.32 -1.47
CA THR A 415 0.44 -28.76 -1.67
C THR A 415 -0.84 -29.58 -1.52
N ASP A 416 -1.67 -29.25 -0.53
CA ASP A 416 -3.00 -29.86 -0.35
C ASP A 416 -3.91 -29.57 -1.55
N THR A 417 -3.89 -28.33 -2.05
CA THR A 417 -4.70 -27.91 -3.21
C THR A 417 -4.25 -28.61 -4.49
N GLN A 418 -2.93 -28.76 -4.71
CA GLN A 418 -2.37 -29.54 -5.81
C GLN A 418 -2.82 -31.00 -5.77
N SER A 419 -2.80 -31.60 -4.59
CA SER A 419 -3.20 -32.99 -4.37
C SER A 419 -4.69 -33.19 -4.63
N LEU A 420 -5.52 -32.26 -4.17
CA LEU A 420 -6.96 -32.25 -4.41
C LEU A 420 -7.28 -32.12 -5.91
N PHE A 421 -6.66 -31.18 -6.60
CA PHE A 421 -6.84 -30.99 -8.04
C PHE A 421 -6.42 -32.24 -8.82
N SER A 422 -5.28 -32.84 -8.45
CA SER A 422 -4.84 -34.08 -9.08
C SER A 422 -5.84 -35.23 -8.89
N ALA A 423 -6.47 -35.33 -7.73
CA ALA A 423 -7.46 -36.36 -7.45
C ALA A 423 -8.76 -36.10 -8.22
N GLN A 424 -9.21 -34.85 -8.27
CA GLN A 424 -10.43 -34.44 -8.97
C GLN A 424 -10.36 -34.67 -10.49
N HIS A 425 -9.18 -34.49 -11.09
CA HIS A 425 -8.96 -34.62 -12.53
C HIS A 425 -8.25 -35.92 -12.94
N GLU A 426 -8.08 -36.86 -12.02
CA GLU A 426 -7.41 -38.17 -12.26
C GLU A 426 -5.98 -38.06 -12.85
N LEU A 427 -5.26 -36.98 -12.51
CA LEU A 427 -3.94 -36.66 -13.10
C LEU A 427 -2.77 -37.44 -12.48
N LYS A 428 -3.01 -38.33 -11.50
CA LYS A 428 -2.00 -39.19 -10.85
C LYS A 428 -0.73 -38.45 -10.36
N GLY A 429 -0.88 -37.21 -9.91
CA GLY A 429 0.20 -36.36 -9.44
C GLY A 429 0.83 -35.48 -10.53
N ASN A 430 0.41 -35.61 -11.78
CA ASN A 430 0.90 -34.81 -12.91
C ASN A 430 0.23 -33.43 -12.94
N VAL A 431 0.49 -32.65 -11.90
CA VAL A 431 -0.05 -31.32 -11.69
C VAL A 431 1.09 -30.36 -11.40
N ARG A 432 1.05 -29.18 -12.00
CA ARG A 432 1.94 -28.06 -11.72
C ARG A 432 1.14 -26.90 -11.15
N VAL A 433 1.55 -26.43 -9.99
CA VAL A 433 1.06 -25.17 -9.42
C VAL A 433 1.96 -24.05 -9.93
N LYS A 434 1.36 -23.01 -10.50
CA LYS A 434 2.06 -21.77 -10.79
C LYS A 434 1.71 -20.72 -9.76
N ILE A 435 2.71 -20.00 -9.27
CA ILE A 435 2.50 -18.88 -8.34
C ILE A 435 2.92 -17.60 -9.05
N TRP A 436 2.01 -16.65 -9.16
CA TRP A 436 2.19 -15.43 -9.93
C TRP A 436 2.55 -14.22 -9.07
N GLY A 437 2.49 -14.36 -7.75
CA GLY A 437 2.95 -13.33 -6.81
C GLY A 437 2.53 -13.58 -5.37
N LEU A 438 3.12 -12.79 -4.48
CA LEU A 438 2.87 -12.79 -3.04
C LEU A 438 2.61 -11.34 -2.60
N ALA A 439 1.58 -11.14 -1.78
CA ALA A 439 1.32 -9.85 -1.15
C ALA A 439 1.14 -10.03 0.35
N VAL A 440 1.53 -9.02 1.13
CA VAL A 440 1.41 -9.01 2.59
C VAL A 440 0.30 -8.07 3.02
N SER A 441 -0.47 -8.46 4.04
CA SER A 441 -1.49 -7.56 4.59
C SER A 441 -0.84 -6.29 5.16
N PRO A 442 -1.61 -5.18 5.29
CA PRO A 442 -1.11 -3.93 5.87
C PRO A 442 -0.48 -4.08 7.26
N LEU A 443 -0.96 -5.08 8.02
CA LEU A 443 -0.50 -5.36 9.38
C LEU A 443 0.63 -6.39 9.44
N GLY A 444 1.04 -6.97 8.30
CA GLY A 444 2.10 -7.97 8.25
C GLY A 444 1.71 -9.34 8.81
N ASP A 445 0.43 -9.58 9.04
CA ASP A 445 -0.11 -10.75 9.75
C ASP A 445 -0.70 -11.82 8.83
N TYR A 446 -0.98 -11.46 7.58
CA TYR A 446 -1.45 -12.35 6.53
C TYR A 446 -0.61 -12.22 5.26
N ILE A 447 -0.56 -13.32 4.50
CA ILE A 447 0.06 -13.42 3.19
C ILE A 447 -1.02 -13.85 2.22
N ALA A 448 -1.22 -13.09 1.16
CA ALA A 448 -2.01 -13.48 0.01
C ALA A 448 -1.10 -14.11 -1.05
N THR A 449 -1.52 -15.24 -1.60
CA THR A 449 -0.86 -15.91 -2.72
C THR A 449 -1.76 -15.84 -3.95
N CYS A 450 -1.19 -15.52 -5.11
CA CYS A 450 -1.86 -15.62 -6.39
C CYS A 450 -1.38 -16.86 -7.12
N SER A 451 -2.25 -17.86 -7.35
CA SER A 451 -1.84 -19.14 -7.92
C SER A 451 -2.83 -19.68 -8.95
N THR A 452 -2.30 -20.47 -9.89
CA THR A 452 -3.07 -21.24 -10.87
C THR A 452 -2.58 -22.69 -10.84
N ILE A 453 -3.43 -23.65 -11.22
CA ILE A 453 -3.12 -25.07 -11.15
C ILE A 453 -3.39 -25.68 -12.52
N HIS A 454 -2.41 -26.41 -13.05
CA HIS A 454 -2.38 -26.89 -14.43
C HIS A 454 -1.96 -28.36 -14.49
N PRO A 455 -2.45 -29.17 -15.43
CA PRO A 455 -1.84 -30.46 -15.77
C PRO A 455 -0.38 -30.27 -16.19
N SER A 456 0.51 -31.19 -15.79
CA SER A 456 1.94 -31.10 -16.15
C SER A 456 2.35 -31.97 -17.34
N ASP A 457 1.56 -32.99 -17.67
CA ASP A 457 1.83 -33.99 -18.70
C ASP A 457 0.88 -33.90 -19.92
N ALA A 458 -0.01 -32.91 -19.93
CA ALA A 458 -0.97 -32.66 -20.99
C ALA A 458 -1.03 -31.18 -21.36
N ILE A 459 -1.38 -30.88 -22.62
CA ILE A 459 -1.68 -29.51 -23.04
C ILE A 459 -3.03 -29.12 -22.44
N GLU A 460 -3.03 -28.09 -21.61
CA GLU A 460 -4.27 -27.49 -21.14
C GLU A 460 -4.85 -26.63 -22.26
N TYR A 461 -5.92 -27.14 -22.88
CA TYR A 461 -6.74 -26.39 -23.80
C TYR A 461 -8.11 -26.18 -23.16
N GLY A 462 -8.44 -24.92 -22.90
CA GLY A 462 -9.73 -24.54 -22.34
C GLY A 462 -10.15 -23.17 -22.86
N PRO A 463 -11.46 -22.95 -23.08
CA PRO A 463 -11.98 -21.61 -23.36
C PRO A 463 -11.66 -20.64 -22.20
N PRO A 464 -11.54 -19.32 -22.46
CA PRO A 464 -11.20 -18.34 -21.42
C PRO A 464 -12.10 -18.37 -20.18
N ASN A 465 -13.37 -18.76 -20.31
CA ASN A 465 -14.33 -18.88 -19.21
C ASN A 465 -14.02 -20.05 -18.24
N GLU A 466 -13.13 -20.98 -18.59
CA GLU A 466 -12.66 -22.06 -17.73
C GLU A 466 -11.38 -21.68 -16.95
N ARG A 467 -10.76 -20.54 -17.29
CA ARG A 467 -9.57 -20.06 -16.59
C ARG A 467 -9.91 -19.72 -15.14
N ARG A 468 -9.11 -20.23 -14.21
CA ARG A 468 -9.28 -19.99 -12.78
C ARG A 468 -7.96 -19.56 -12.17
N THR A 469 -8.01 -18.48 -11.40
CA THR A 469 -6.94 -18.05 -10.50
C THR A 469 -7.44 -18.14 -9.07
N SER A 470 -6.67 -18.76 -8.20
CA SER A 470 -6.97 -18.87 -6.77
C SER A 470 -6.16 -17.82 -6.02
N ILE A 471 -6.87 -16.96 -5.29
CA ILE A 471 -6.28 -16.04 -4.31
C ILE A 471 -6.54 -16.62 -2.93
N ALA A 472 -5.48 -17.02 -2.25
CA ALA A 472 -5.57 -17.64 -0.94
C ALA A 472 -4.79 -16.83 0.09
N ILE A 473 -5.43 -16.57 1.23
CA ILE A 473 -4.93 -15.74 2.32
C ILE A 473 -4.63 -16.62 3.53
N TYR A 474 -3.40 -16.52 3.99
CA TYR A 474 -2.84 -17.34 5.04
C TYR A 474 -2.32 -16.48 6.16
N ARG A 475 -2.51 -16.92 7.40
CA ARG A 475 -1.86 -16.28 8.55
C ARG A 475 -0.37 -16.59 8.50
N VAL A 476 0.46 -15.58 8.76
CA VAL A 476 1.93 -15.72 8.81
C VAL A 476 2.33 -16.64 9.97
N SER A 477 1.81 -16.37 11.17
CA SER A 477 2.05 -17.19 12.37
C SER A 477 1.14 -18.42 12.40
N SER A 478 1.73 -19.59 12.60
CA SER A 478 1.02 -20.85 12.79
C SER A 478 0.36 -20.98 14.17
N THR A 479 0.85 -20.24 15.17
CA THR A 479 0.29 -20.27 16.53
C THR A 479 -0.82 -19.22 16.69
N PRO A 480 -1.98 -19.60 17.26
CA PRO A 480 -3.02 -18.64 17.63
C PRO A 480 -2.46 -17.71 18.70
N GLN A 481 -2.26 -16.44 18.36
CA GLN A 481 -1.86 -15.44 19.35
C GLN A 481 -3.07 -14.99 20.17
N PRO A 482 -2.91 -14.79 21.49
CA PRO A 482 -3.98 -14.32 22.37
C PRO A 482 -4.44 -12.88 22.05
N HIS A 483 -3.60 -12.12 21.34
CA HIS A 483 -3.90 -10.78 20.85
C HIS A 483 -3.54 -10.69 19.36
N PRO A 484 -4.27 -9.87 18.58
CA PRO A 484 -3.85 -9.56 17.21
C PRO A 484 -2.51 -8.81 17.24
N PRO A 485 -1.64 -9.02 16.23
CA PRO A 485 -0.40 -8.27 16.14
C PRO A 485 -0.70 -6.79 15.98
N ILE A 486 0.01 -5.97 16.75
CA ILE A 486 -0.09 -4.52 16.67
C ILE A 486 1.02 -4.05 15.72
N PRO A 487 0.67 -3.38 14.62
CA PRO A 487 1.62 -3.06 13.57
C PRO A 487 2.56 -1.94 13.99
N SER A 488 3.75 -1.94 13.38
CA SER A 488 4.71 -0.84 13.49
C SER A 488 4.53 0.26 12.43
N LEU A 489 3.70 0.02 11.40
CA LEU A 489 3.50 0.90 10.25
C LEU A 489 2.15 1.62 10.31
N PRO A 490 1.97 2.74 9.58
CA PRO A 490 0.67 3.36 9.40
C PRO A 490 -0.30 2.41 8.70
N TYR A 491 -1.55 2.40 9.13
CA TYR A 491 -2.58 1.53 8.55
C TYR A 491 -3.95 2.20 8.58
N SER A 492 -4.87 1.74 7.73
CA SER A 492 -6.23 2.27 7.65
C SER A 492 -7.17 1.59 8.66
N ALA A 493 -8.31 2.22 8.94
CA ALA A 493 -9.32 1.59 9.79
C ALA A 493 -9.83 0.27 9.19
N GLU A 494 -9.92 0.20 7.87
CA GLU A 494 -10.34 -0.96 7.09
C GLU A 494 -9.33 -2.12 7.19
N GLY A 495 -8.03 -1.82 7.07
CA GLY A 495 -6.96 -2.82 7.22
C GLY A 495 -6.96 -3.44 8.62
N LEU A 496 -7.14 -2.61 9.66
CA LEU A 496 -7.30 -3.10 11.02
C LEU A 496 -8.60 -3.88 11.19
N ALA A 497 -9.70 -3.41 10.61
CA ALA A 497 -10.98 -4.10 10.69
C ALA A 497 -10.91 -5.51 10.13
N PHE A 498 -10.23 -5.67 8.99
CA PHE A 498 -9.98 -6.97 8.39
C PHE A 498 -9.24 -7.92 9.36
N SER A 499 -8.08 -7.51 9.88
CA SER A 499 -7.29 -8.38 10.77
C SER A 499 -7.99 -8.67 12.10
N LEU A 500 -8.67 -7.68 12.69
CA LEU A 500 -9.45 -7.89 13.92
C LEU A 500 -10.58 -8.88 13.70
N ARG A 501 -11.31 -8.77 12.59
CA ARG A 501 -12.37 -9.71 12.24
C ARG A 501 -11.81 -11.12 12.05
N LYS A 502 -10.73 -11.27 11.29
CA LYS A 502 -10.07 -12.57 11.10
C LYS A 502 -9.52 -13.16 12.41
N TRP A 503 -9.08 -12.31 13.34
CA TRP A 503 -8.69 -12.75 14.68
C TRP A 503 -9.89 -13.25 15.50
N VAL A 504 -11.04 -12.56 15.45
CA VAL A 504 -12.29 -13.01 16.08
C VAL A 504 -12.77 -14.34 15.48
N GLU A 505 -12.79 -14.46 14.14
CA GLU A 505 -13.16 -15.70 13.42
C GLU A 505 -12.23 -16.88 13.77
N ALA A 506 -10.95 -16.61 14.02
CA ALA A 506 -9.97 -17.63 14.39
C ALA A 506 -10.01 -18.03 15.88
N THR A 507 -10.69 -17.27 16.73
CA THR A 507 -10.75 -17.54 18.18
C THR A 507 -11.85 -18.56 18.47
N PRO A 508 -11.53 -19.76 18.99
CA PRO A 508 -12.53 -20.81 19.23
C PRO A 508 -13.43 -20.46 20.43
N GLY A 509 -14.73 -20.25 20.21
CA GLY A 509 -15.73 -19.99 21.24
C GLY A 509 -16.48 -18.67 21.04
N THR A 510 -17.48 -18.41 21.88
CA THR A 510 -18.27 -17.15 21.89
C THR A 510 -17.39 -15.90 21.88
N ALA A 511 -17.95 -14.77 21.41
CA ALA A 511 -17.29 -13.48 21.24
C ALA A 511 -16.27 -13.15 22.35
N PRO A 512 -15.10 -12.57 22.01
CA PRO A 512 -14.05 -12.30 22.98
C PRO A 512 -14.59 -11.49 24.16
N PRO A 513 -14.19 -11.81 25.41
CA PRO A 513 -14.73 -11.12 26.57
C PRO A 513 -14.38 -9.63 26.52
N LEU A 514 -15.28 -8.80 27.08
CA LEU A 514 -15.13 -7.34 27.09
C LEU A 514 -13.81 -6.85 27.68
N SER A 515 -13.23 -7.60 28.63
CA SER A 515 -11.91 -7.31 29.20
C SER A 515 -10.78 -7.43 28.17
N THR A 516 -10.84 -8.43 27.29
CA THR A 516 -9.85 -8.60 26.20
C THR A 516 -9.99 -7.51 25.17
N ILE A 517 -11.22 -7.13 24.81
CA ILE A 517 -11.48 -6.02 23.86
C ILE A 517 -10.97 -4.70 24.44
N SER A 518 -11.22 -4.44 25.72
CA SER A 518 -10.73 -3.24 26.41
C SER A 518 -9.20 -3.23 26.50
N SER A 519 -8.58 -4.37 26.78
CA SER A 519 -7.12 -4.52 26.78
C SER A 519 -6.53 -4.24 25.40
N LEU A 520 -7.13 -4.80 24.35
CA LEU A 520 -6.72 -4.58 22.97
C LEU A 520 -6.85 -3.11 22.58
N ALA A 521 -7.98 -2.47 22.90
CA ALA A 521 -8.20 -1.07 22.63
C ALA A 521 -7.12 -0.21 23.32
N ASN A 522 -6.75 -0.52 24.56
CA ASN A 522 -5.66 0.18 25.26
C ASN A 522 -4.30 -0.04 24.58
N GLN A 523 -3.97 -1.27 24.20
CA GLN A 523 -2.69 -1.55 23.51
C GLN A 523 -2.61 -0.84 22.15
N LEU A 524 -3.71 -0.81 21.39
CA LEU A 524 -3.80 -0.02 20.17
C LEU A 524 -3.64 1.47 20.49
N CYS A 525 -4.32 2.00 21.51
CA CYS A 525 -4.13 3.38 21.93
C CYS A 525 -2.66 3.69 22.24
N ASP A 526 -1.97 2.84 23.00
CA ASP A 526 -0.56 3.02 23.36
C ASP A 526 0.36 2.97 22.12
N ALA A 527 0.03 2.16 21.12
CA ALA A 527 0.76 2.10 19.87
C ALA A 527 0.50 3.30 18.94
N HIS A 528 -0.72 3.85 18.97
CA HIS A 528 -1.17 4.93 18.09
C HIS A 528 -1.03 6.33 18.67
N TRP A 529 -0.80 6.43 19.97
CA TRP A 529 -0.67 7.69 20.66
C TRP A 529 0.68 7.76 21.37
N ARG A 530 1.56 8.64 20.88
CA ARG A 530 2.72 9.10 21.65
C ARG A 530 2.42 10.51 22.16
N PRO A 531 2.63 10.79 23.45
CA PRO A 531 2.47 12.14 23.99
C PRO A 531 3.56 13.04 23.39
N GLY A 532 3.28 13.66 22.25
CA GLY A 532 4.00 14.83 21.80
C GLY A 532 3.60 16.03 22.65
N THR A 533 4.53 16.97 22.85
CA THR A 533 4.15 18.33 23.25
C THR A 533 3.21 18.87 22.19
N LEU A 534 1.93 19.04 22.54
CA LEU A 534 1.00 19.83 21.74
C LEU A 534 1.70 21.16 21.47
N PRO A 535 1.99 21.53 20.22
CA PRO A 535 2.39 22.90 19.95
C PRO A 535 1.28 23.79 20.53
N GLU A 536 1.66 24.84 21.26
CA GLU A 536 0.70 25.86 21.67
C GLU A 536 -0.03 26.29 20.40
N VAL A 537 -1.33 25.98 20.33
CA VAL A 537 -2.16 26.35 19.19
C VAL A 537 -2.09 27.86 19.11
N PRO A 538 -1.43 28.46 18.10
CA PRO A 538 -1.52 29.89 17.95
C PRO A 538 -3.02 30.21 17.77
N PRO A 539 -3.57 31.21 18.47
CA PRO A 539 -4.94 31.63 18.22
C PRO A 539 -5.08 31.85 16.71
N PHE A 540 -6.12 31.28 16.09
CA PHE A 540 -6.35 31.29 14.64
C PHE A 540 -6.19 32.71 14.07
N ALA A 541 -4.98 33.07 13.66
CA ALA A 541 -4.61 34.43 13.32
C ALA A 541 -4.54 34.53 11.80
N GLY A 542 -5.61 35.06 11.20
CA GLY A 542 -5.59 35.86 9.96
C GLY A 542 -4.81 35.40 8.72
N GLU A 543 -4.37 34.15 8.60
CA GLU A 543 -3.63 33.67 7.43
C GLU A 543 -4.57 33.22 6.30
N GLU A 544 -4.27 33.62 5.06
CA GLU A 544 -4.98 33.19 3.84
C GLU A 544 -4.79 31.70 3.53
N ASP A 545 -3.80 31.03 4.15
CA ASP A 545 -3.54 29.60 3.99
C ASP A 545 -4.33 28.75 5.00
N ILE A 546 -5.17 27.85 4.48
CA ILE A 546 -6.01 26.94 5.27
C ILE A 546 -5.23 25.74 5.85
N ARG A 547 -4.05 25.44 5.31
CA ARG A 547 -3.20 24.30 5.73
C ARG A 547 -2.83 24.33 7.22
N PRO A 548 -2.29 25.42 7.79
CA PRO A 548 -1.98 25.49 9.22
C PRO A 548 -3.23 25.35 10.10
N VAL A 549 -4.36 25.90 9.67
CA VAL A 549 -5.65 25.76 10.37
C VAL A 549 -6.10 24.30 10.41
N ILE A 550 -6.03 23.58 9.28
CA ILE A 550 -6.37 22.15 9.20
C ILE A 550 -5.42 21.31 10.06
N ALA A 551 -4.12 21.61 10.02
CA ALA A 551 -3.12 20.90 10.83
C ALA A 551 -3.39 21.09 12.34
N ALA A 552 -3.62 22.33 12.78
CA ALA A 552 -3.96 22.66 14.17
C ALA A 552 -5.27 21.99 14.61
N LEU A 553 -6.26 21.94 13.72
CA LEU A 553 -7.54 21.32 14.01
C LEU A 553 -7.45 19.79 14.12
N LYS A 554 -6.69 19.15 13.22
CA LYS A 554 -6.38 17.72 13.31
C LYS A 554 -5.64 17.39 14.60
N GLN A 555 -4.66 18.20 14.99
CA GLN A 555 -3.88 17.99 16.21
C GLN A 555 -4.75 18.17 17.47
N SER A 556 -5.56 19.22 17.54
CA SER A 556 -6.35 19.53 18.73
C SER A 556 -7.57 18.63 18.92
N ILE A 557 -8.22 18.20 17.83
CA ILE A 557 -9.46 17.42 17.88
C ILE A 557 -9.23 15.95 17.53
N VAL A 558 -8.68 15.66 16.35
CA VAL A 558 -8.67 14.30 15.78
C VAL A 558 -7.57 13.43 16.39
N LEU A 559 -6.42 14.04 16.63
CA LEU A 559 -5.26 13.43 17.29
C LEU A 559 -5.29 13.67 18.80
N ASN A 560 -6.35 14.24 19.37
CA ASN A 560 -6.46 14.33 20.83
C ASN A 560 -6.45 12.91 21.46
N PRO A 561 -5.75 12.69 22.58
CA PRO A 561 -5.68 11.38 23.22
C PRO A 561 -7.06 10.78 23.52
N ASN A 562 -8.01 11.61 23.94
CA ASN A 562 -9.37 11.15 24.25
C ASN A 562 -10.13 10.79 22.97
N SER A 563 -9.93 11.54 21.88
CA SER A 563 -10.56 11.25 20.58
C SER A 563 -9.98 9.99 19.94
N VAL A 564 -8.66 9.80 20.00
CA VAL A 564 -8.01 8.57 19.53
C VAL A 564 -8.53 7.36 20.32
N LYS A 565 -8.60 7.48 21.65
CA LYS A 565 -9.14 6.44 22.52
C LYS A 565 -10.59 6.07 22.20
N ASP A 566 -11.47 7.06 22.08
CA ASP A 566 -12.87 6.81 21.78
C ASP A 566 -13.06 6.24 20.37
N ARG A 567 -12.25 6.67 19.38
CA ARG A 567 -12.26 6.11 18.01
C ARG A 567 -11.82 4.65 17.98
N ILE A 568 -10.72 4.31 18.67
CA ILE A 568 -10.21 2.94 18.73
C ILE A 568 -11.20 2.05 19.50
N THR A 569 -11.75 2.55 20.61
CA THR A 569 -12.79 1.84 21.37
C THR A 569 -14.04 1.62 20.53
N TYR A 570 -14.50 2.64 19.80
CA TYR A 570 -15.61 2.53 18.86
C TYR A 570 -15.33 1.46 17.79
N LEU A 571 -14.20 1.55 17.11
CA LEU A 571 -13.82 0.61 16.04
C LEU A 571 -13.73 -0.83 16.55
N THR A 572 -13.00 -1.06 17.64
CA THR A 572 -12.84 -2.39 18.25
C THR A 572 -14.18 -2.96 18.74
N SER A 573 -15.04 -2.14 19.36
CA SER A 573 -16.38 -2.59 19.80
C SER A 573 -17.29 -2.93 18.64
N LEU A 574 -17.27 -2.15 17.55
CA LEU A 574 -18.06 -2.38 16.34
C LEU A 574 -17.70 -3.72 15.69
N ILE A 575 -16.41 -4.07 15.67
CA ILE A 575 -15.92 -5.30 15.02
C ILE A 575 -16.11 -6.51 15.94
N CYS A 576 -15.73 -6.39 17.22
CA CYS A 576 -15.67 -7.54 18.12
C CYS A 576 -17.01 -7.84 18.82
N THR A 577 -17.88 -6.83 18.99
CA THR A 577 -19.16 -6.92 19.71
C THR A 577 -20.23 -6.02 19.07
N PRO A 578 -20.74 -6.37 17.87
CA PRO A 578 -21.69 -5.53 17.13
C PRO A 578 -23.01 -5.29 17.87
N ASP A 579 -23.38 -6.18 18.81
CA ASP A 579 -24.65 -6.11 19.55
C ASP A 579 -24.66 -5.06 20.69
N ILE A 580 -23.51 -4.49 21.03
CA ILE A 580 -23.40 -3.53 22.14
C ILE A 580 -23.56 -2.10 21.60
N PRO A 581 -24.44 -1.27 22.20
CA PRO A 581 -24.64 0.10 21.75
C PRO A 581 -23.37 0.93 21.91
N THR A 582 -22.95 1.55 20.80
CA THR A 582 -21.73 2.37 20.69
C THR A 582 -22.02 3.88 20.72
N ASP A 583 -23.20 4.25 21.24
CA ASP A 583 -23.73 5.62 21.19
C ASP A 583 -22.91 6.61 22.01
N LEU A 584 -22.35 6.19 23.15
CA LEU A 584 -21.58 7.08 24.03
C LEU A 584 -20.25 7.53 23.37
N PRO A 585 -19.34 6.63 22.93
CA PRO A 585 -18.14 7.05 22.19
C PRO A 585 -18.47 7.91 20.96
N ARG A 586 -19.52 7.55 20.21
CA ARG A 586 -19.96 8.31 19.03
C ARG A 586 -20.40 9.73 19.40
N THR A 587 -21.17 9.88 20.47
CA THR A 587 -21.66 11.17 20.95
C THR A 587 -20.51 12.04 21.48
N LEU A 588 -19.57 11.45 22.21
CA LEU A 588 -18.38 12.16 22.72
C LEU A 588 -17.47 12.65 21.58
N LEU A 589 -17.29 11.85 20.53
CA LEU A 589 -16.56 12.27 19.33
C LEU A 589 -17.26 13.43 18.62
N ALA A 590 -18.58 13.34 18.43
CA ALA A 590 -19.38 14.41 17.82
C ALA A 590 -19.33 15.70 18.66
N TYR A 591 -19.37 15.59 20.00
CA TYR A 591 -19.24 16.72 20.92
C TYR A 591 -17.89 17.42 20.80
N ARG A 592 -16.78 16.69 20.84
CA ARG A 592 -15.43 17.27 20.71
C ARG A 592 -15.18 17.90 19.35
N LEU A 593 -15.73 17.29 18.29
CA LEU A 593 -15.73 17.90 16.95
C LEU A 593 -16.47 19.22 16.97
N ALA A 594 -17.70 19.26 17.49
CA ALA A 594 -18.51 20.47 17.56
C ALA A 594 -17.85 21.57 18.43
N GLU A 595 -17.25 21.20 19.56
CA GLU A 595 -16.51 22.10 20.44
C GLU A 595 -15.29 22.69 19.73
N GLY A 596 -14.45 21.86 19.12
CA GLY A 596 -13.27 22.35 18.40
C GLY A 596 -13.61 23.20 17.17
N MET A 597 -14.72 22.88 16.46
CA MET A 597 -15.24 23.71 15.38
C MET A 597 -15.72 25.09 15.84
N SER A 598 -16.16 25.23 17.10
CA SER A 598 -16.62 26.52 17.65
C SER A 598 -15.50 27.55 17.81
N HIS A 599 -14.24 27.10 17.81
CA HIS A 599 -13.06 27.96 17.90
C HIS A 599 -12.55 28.44 16.54
N LEU A 600 -13.16 28.00 15.42
CA LEU A 600 -12.75 28.44 14.08
C LEU A 600 -12.98 29.94 13.88
N PRO A 601 -12.10 30.63 13.14
CA PRO A 601 -12.23 32.06 12.91
C PRO A 601 -13.49 32.38 12.08
N PRO A 602 -14.10 33.57 12.31
CA PRO A 602 -15.33 33.98 11.65
C PRO A 602 -15.19 34.12 10.12
N SER A 603 -13.96 34.28 9.61
CA SER A 603 -13.66 34.26 8.18
C SER A 603 -14.02 32.93 7.51
N ILE A 604 -13.91 31.80 8.23
CA ILE A 604 -14.22 30.47 7.72
C ILE A 604 -15.68 30.11 8.01
N THR A 605 -16.16 30.38 9.23
CA THR A 605 -17.52 30.01 9.62
C THR A 605 -18.58 30.84 8.90
N ASN A 606 -18.31 32.11 8.57
CA ASN A 606 -19.24 32.97 7.83
C ASN A 606 -18.93 33.09 6.33
N ALA A 607 -18.00 32.29 5.77
CA ALA A 607 -17.66 32.35 4.35
C ALA A 607 -18.85 32.03 3.43
N THR A 608 -19.74 31.10 3.84
CA THR A 608 -20.92 30.70 3.07
C THR A 608 -22.15 30.57 3.98
N PRO A 609 -23.38 30.65 3.43
CA PRO A 609 -24.58 30.35 4.22
C PRO A 609 -24.54 28.93 4.80
N PHE A 610 -23.99 27.96 4.04
CA PHE A 610 -23.84 26.57 4.50
C PHE A 610 -22.89 26.43 5.69
N SER A 611 -21.73 27.09 5.66
CA SER A 611 -20.79 27.07 6.79
C SER A 611 -21.39 27.72 8.04
N SER A 612 -22.18 28.78 7.88
CA SER A 612 -22.86 29.45 8.99
C SER A 612 -23.92 28.55 9.63
N GLU A 613 -24.68 27.81 8.82
CA GLU A 613 -25.66 26.83 9.28
C GLU A 613 -24.98 25.69 10.07
N ILE A 614 -23.88 25.14 9.56
CA ILE A 614 -23.09 24.12 10.27
C ILE A 614 -22.60 24.65 11.63
N ALA A 615 -22.08 25.88 11.67
CA ALA A 615 -21.61 26.48 12.92
C ALA A 615 -22.73 26.63 13.96
N THR A 616 -23.94 27.03 13.53
CA THR A 616 -25.10 27.09 14.43
C THR A 616 -25.49 25.72 14.97
N HIS A 617 -25.51 24.68 14.13
CA HIS A 617 -25.80 23.31 14.56
C HIS A 617 -24.76 22.80 15.58
N HIS A 618 -23.47 23.05 15.35
CA HIS A 618 -22.42 22.70 16.31
C HIS A 618 -22.61 23.42 17.65
N SER A 619 -22.95 24.71 17.65
CA SER A 619 -23.22 25.47 18.87
C SER A 619 -24.41 24.89 19.66
N HIS A 620 -25.47 24.45 18.96
CA HIS A 620 -26.62 23.80 19.58
C HIS A 620 -26.23 22.47 20.23
N VAL A 621 -25.45 21.61 19.55
CA VAL A 621 -24.97 20.33 20.10
C VAL A 621 -24.14 20.56 21.36
N VAL A 622 -23.22 21.53 21.34
CA VAL A 622 -22.38 21.87 22.50
C VAL A 622 -23.24 22.36 23.68
N SER A 623 -24.24 23.21 23.43
CA SER A 623 -25.15 23.71 24.46
C SER A 623 -26.00 22.61 25.09
N LEU A 624 -26.47 21.65 24.28
CA LEU A 624 -27.32 20.55 24.73
C LEU A 624 -26.52 19.59 25.62
N ILE A 625 -25.32 19.20 25.19
CA ILE A 625 -24.49 18.27 25.95
C ILE A 625 -23.95 18.91 27.23
N SER A 626 -23.53 20.18 27.19
CA SER A 626 -23.11 20.91 28.40
C SER A 626 -24.24 21.04 29.42
N SER A 627 -25.49 21.24 28.98
CA SER A 627 -26.66 21.25 29.87
C SER A 627 -26.87 19.89 30.55
N LEU A 628 -26.72 18.78 29.83
CA LEU A 628 -26.83 17.43 30.36
C LEU A 628 -25.74 17.14 31.40
N ILE A 629 -24.48 17.50 31.11
CA ILE A 629 -23.36 17.34 32.04
C ILE A 629 -23.60 18.13 33.32
N SER A 630 -24.00 19.40 33.21
CA SER A 630 -24.28 20.27 34.37
C SER A 630 -25.44 19.76 35.24
N SER A 631 -26.45 19.13 34.64
CA SER A 631 -27.57 18.53 35.37
C SER A 631 -27.16 17.28 36.18
N SER A 632 -26.17 16.52 35.68
CA SER A 632 -25.68 15.30 36.32
C SER A 632 -24.73 15.54 37.51
N SER A 633 -24.11 16.72 37.62
CA SER A 633 -23.19 17.10 38.70
C SER A 633 -23.88 17.60 39.98
N SER A 634 -25.21 17.54 40.06
CA SER A 634 -25.96 17.91 41.28
C SER A 634 -25.94 16.73 42.26
N PRO A 635 -25.43 16.85 43.51
CA PRO A 635 -25.45 15.73 44.44
C PRO A 635 -26.90 15.39 44.80
N LEU A 636 -27.26 14.11 44.64
CA LEU A 636 -28.49 13.52 45.15
C LEU A 636 -28.56 13.75 46.67
N HIS A 637 -29.29 14.76 47.11
CA HIS A 637 -29.75 14.84 48.50
C HIS A 637 -30.67 13.64 48.77
N PRO A 638 -30.40 12.80 49.78
CA PRO A 638 -31.32 11.74 50.16
C PRO A 638 -32.60 12.38 50.69
N LYS A 639 -33.71 12.20 49.97
CA LYS A 639 -35.04 12.57 50.46
C LYS A 639 -35.36 11.68 51.66
N THR A 640 -35.21 12.22 52.86
CA THR A 640 -35.78 11.68 54.09
C THR A 640 -37.30 11.74 53.99
N HIS A 641 -37.94 10.58 53.86
CA HIS A 641 -39.39 10.45 54.05
C HIS A 641 -39.73 10.66 55.54
N PRO A 642 -40.71 11.53 55.87
CA PRO A 642 -41.19 11.63 57.25
C PRO A 642 -42.12 10.45 57.55
N ILE A 643 -41.79 9.75 58.63
CA ILE A 643 -42.58 8.70 59.29
C ILE A 643 -43.85 9.34 59.88
N PRO A 644 -45.07 8.87 59.59
CA PRO A 644 -46.24 9.19 60.40
C PRO A 644 -46.31 8.24 61.61
N ALA A 645 -46.39 8.81 62.81
CA ALA A 645 -46.56 8.09 64.04
C ALA A 645 -47.95 7.44 64.15
N SER A 646 -47.95 6.11 64.32
CA SER A 646 -48.73 5.31 65.29
C SER A 646 -50.07 5.86 65.82
N SER A 647 -51.14 5.09 65.60
CA SER A 647 -51.96 4.64 66.73
C SER A 647 -52.63 3.30 66.45
N ALA A 648 -52.40 2.35 67.34
CA ALA A 648 -52.82 0.96 67.35
C ALA A 648 -54.34 0.72 67.41
N ARG A 649 -54.78 -0.43 66.89
CA ARG A 649 -55.48 -1.50 67.64
C ARG A 649 -55.77 -2.72 66.74
N LEU A 650 -55.22 -3.85 67.16
CA LEU A 650 -55.63 -5.25 66.87
C LEU A 650 -57.13 -5.46 67.21
N PRO A 651 -57.85 -6.49 66.67
CA PRO A 651 -57.42 -7.89 66.81
C PRO A 651 -57.82 -8.92 65.72
N SER A 652 -57.08 -10.04 65.78
CA SER A 652 -57.44 -11.46 65.51
C SER A 652 -58.30 -11.81 64.29
N ARG A 653 -57.91 -12.78 63.45
CA ARG A 653 -57.36 -14.09 63.81
C ARG A 653 -56.62 -14.69 62.62
#